data_AF-A0A367K976-F1
#
_entry.id   AF-A0A367K976-F1
#
_cell.length_a   1.000
_cell.length_b   1.000
_cell.length_c   1.000
_cell.angle_alpha   90.00
_cell.angle_beta   90.00
_cell.angle_gamma   90.00
#
_symmetry.space_group_name_H-M   'P 1'
#
loop_
_entity.id
_entity.type
_entity.pdbx_description
1 polymer ?
#
loop_
_entity_poly.entity_id
_entity_poly.type
_entity_poly.pdbx_seq_one_letter_code
_entity_poly.pdbx_strand_id
1 'polypeptide(L)'
;TDETVLELAVEHESTGCLDYLVSKLGLDLLANKDLNERNLLHRVCIRSTSLKVAECLLFLAPGLATQVDFAGRRPLHYAAESNFPKLVHLLLSHAIQHGHYSNLGFTDQVWQDREGFTPLFYGILHGSTEAVKEMLEVGNITDIDELIASGQKSPPIESAETEFLPDFARSIHHPSSVALACKLGNLELLKMLISKRASPDLADEDGETPLLFAIRSQFIEGVEVLIKQGGVDINLAEKINGWTPLMVASIEGFRDIVVALLDAKADKERVDFNGWTASDHAIFRGHLDIGKLTKTQDPTIHLKPELAEKTIGKIGKSKSVSRASRVYGHKYLTDLSMIIITLGSNDVRNPLCRKFFELSKTFQGEDQPRRLSLSVSATNASGEFPIIDLPTDDNHFFFPEPIVLFAAKPEEVVLKFDLIETFGSSRESSVLARGTSVLVGDFIFTKSKGFRGPTEKASLRGQQTVPLVQAKDLDYVGTLGFEFFVITPFQHKNLRVGDRYTYYKSVDTQVIGHRGSGMNKKGSKLQVGENTVLAFVTAASLGAEYVEFDVQLTRDLVPVVYHDFTVTETGYDIPLNSITLEQFLNLRRSGQIKEYHTGVSEGLHGTMVAAQDLSNTFNRRLDNYSPPGVRMNRSHSFSAGSLTGTSSPKRSDIFEQTRTSKAGKMKGNGPETIQGPFTTLAETLKSVPKSAGFNIEIKYPMIDEAEQDELSQFQELNIYVDTILECVYDNVEQDRHIIFSSFHPEICLALNLKQPNYPVFFLTDAGTLPMADVRCNSLQEAVRFAKQADLLGVVAASEPILEAPKLVQVIKEMGLLLFTYGVLNNEVENAVAQKYYGVDAVIVDSVLPIRKGLRGSD
;
A
#
# COMPACT_ATOMS: atom_id res chain seq x y z
N THR A 1 43.41 -21.10 -38.09
CA THR A 1 43.97 -20.04 -38.95
C THR A 1 44.99 -19.28 -38.15
N ASP A 2 45.75 -18.37 -38.75
CA ASP A 2 46.76 -17.61 -38.00
C ASP A 2 46.13 -16.73 -36.91
N GLU A 3 44.91 -16.24 -37.15
CA GLU A 3 44.08 -15.51 -36.18
C GLU A 3 43.83 -16.31 -34.90
N THR A 4 43.44 -17.58 -35.02
CA THR A 4 43.10 -18.43 -33.86
C THR A 4 44.31 -18.73 -32.97
N VAL A 5 45.54 -18.66 -33.51
CA VAL A 5 46.76 -18.90 -32.73
C VAL A 5 47.15 -17.67 -31.91
N LEU A 6 46.98 -16.46 -32.44
CA LEU A 6 47.16 -15.22 -31.68
C LEU A 6 46.14 -15.09 -30.55
N GLU A 7 44.87 -15.44 -30.83
CA GLU A 7 43.79 -15.43 -29.84
C GLU A 7 44.07 -16.40 -28.68
N LEU A 8 44.44 -17.65 -28.98
CA LEU A 8 44.83 -18.63 -27.97
C LEU A 8 46.07 -18.20 -27.15
N ALA A 9 47.03 -17.51 -27.77
CA ALA A 9 48.20 -16.99 -27.07
C ALA A 9 47.84 -15.85 -26.08
N VAL A 10 46.84 -15.01 -26.42
CA VAL A 10 46.25 -14.02 -25.51
C VAL A 10 45.44 -14.70 -24.39
N GLU A 11 44.63 -15.71 -24.72
CA GLU A 11 43.78 -16.44 -23.75
C GLU A 11 44.58 -17.23 -22.71
N HIS A 12 45.72 -17.79 -23.11
CA HIS A 12 46.64 -18.48 -22.21
C HIS A 12 47.74 -17.57 -21.62
N GLU A 13 47.60 -16.25 -21.74
CA GLU A 13 48.54 -15.22 -21.23
C GLU A 13 50.02 -15.41 -21.65
N SER A 14 50.25 -16.04 -22.80
CA SER A 14 51.59 -16.49 -23.20
C SER A 14 52.33 -15.40 -23.98
N THR A 15 52.86 -14.42 -23.25
CA THR A 15 53.63 -13.29 -23.82
C THR A 15 54.83 -13.73 -24.66
N GLY A 16 55.51 -14.81 -24.28
CA GLY A 16 56.61 -15.38 -25.07
C GLY A 16 56.15 -16.03 -26.38
N CYS A 17 54.93 -16.58 -26.44
CA CYS A 17 54.34 -17.04 -27.71
C CYS A 17 53.93 -15.86 -28.58
N LEU A 18 53.36 -14.79 -28.01
CA LEU A 18 53.01 -13.57 -28.74
C LEU A 18 54.25 -12.91 -29.37
N ASP A 19 55.33 -12.75 -28.63
CA ASP A 19 56.60 -12.23 -29.16
C ASP A 19 57.16 -13.11 -30.29
N TYR A 20 57.09 -14.44 -30.16
CA TYR A 20 57.53 -15.34 -31.22
C TYR A 20 56.65 -15.26 -32.48
N LEU A 21 55.33 -15.24 -32.31
CA LEU A 21 54.35 -15.15 -33.40
C LEU A 21 54.53 -13.86 -34.22
N VAL A 22 54.80 -12.74 -33.55
CA VAL A 22 55.02 -11.45 -34.24
C VAL A 22 56.46 -11.34 -34.77
N SER A 23 57.48 -11.54 -33.93
CA SER A 23 58.87 -11.26 -34.29
C SER A 23 59.56 -12.33 -35.17
N LYS A 24 59.08 -13.58 -35.16
CA LYS A 24 59.66 -14.68 -35.96
C LYS A 24 58.77 -15.16 -37.09
N LEU A 25 57.46 -15.18 -36.90
CA LEU A 25 56.50 -15.60 -37.93
C LEU A 25 55.92 -14.41 -38.72
N GLY A 26 56.16 -13.17 -38.29
CA GLY A 26 55.79 -11.97 -39.05
C GLY A 26 54.29 -11.68 -39.08
N LEU A 27 53.54 -12.16 -38.07
CA LEU A 27 52.10 -11.96 -37.98
C LEU A 27 51.75 -10.51 -37.63
N ASP A 28 50.90 -9.89 -38.44
CA ASP A 28 50.46 -8.51 -38.26
C ASP A 28 49.33 -8.42 -37.23
N LEU A 29 49.65 -7.88 -36.05
CA LEU A 29 48.68 -7.61 -34.99
C LEU A 29 47.65 -6.53 -35.38
N LEU A 30 48.01 -5.58 -36.25
CA LEU A 30 47.13 -4.46 -36.62
C LEU A 30 46.05 -4.87 -37.63
N ALA A 31 46.33 -5.89 -38.46
CA ALA A 31 45.34 -6.50 -39.34
C ALA A 31 44.39 -7.48 -38.63
N ASN A 32 44.75 -7.96 -37.44
CA ASN A 32 43.92 -8.91 -36.68
C ASN A 32 42.74 -8.21 -36.01
N LYS A 33 41.54 -8.40 -36.56
CA LYS A 33 40.26 -7.85 -36.08
C LYS A 33 39.19 -8.94 -36.09
N ASP A 34 38.23 -8.88 -35.17
CA ASP A 34 37.02 -9.72 -35.24
C ASP A 34 35.94 -9.12 -36.16
N LEU A 35 34.78 -9.78 -36.22
CA LEU A 35 33.59 -9.37 -36.97
C LEU A 35 33.06 -7.97 -36.59
N ASN A 36 33.35 -7.51 -35.37
CA ASN A 36 32.98 -6.18 -34.88
C ASN A 36 34.14 -5.17 -35.01
N GLU A 37 35.15 -5.50 -35.82
CA GLU A 37 36.40 -4.76 -36.01
C GLU A 37 37.30 -4.64 -34.77
N ARG A 38 37.05 -5.41 -33.70
CA ARG A 38 37.80 -5.35 -32.44
C ARG A 38 39.11 -6.11 -32.55
N ASN A 39 40.23 -5.40 -32.35
CA ASN A 39 41.55 -6.00 -32.25
C ASN A 39 41.77 -6.77 -30.93
N LEU A 40 42.88 -7.48 -30.81
CA LEU A 40 43.22 -8.27 -29.60
C LEU A 40 43.23 -7.43 -28.31
N LEU A 41 43.65 -6.17 -28.37
CA LEU A 41 43.73 -5.30 -27.19
C LEU A 41 42.35 -4.89 -26.67
N HIS A 42 41.36 -4.66 -27.55
CA HIS A 42 39.96 -4.49 -27.15
C HIS A 42 39.46 -5.72 -26.36
N ARG A 43 39.77 -6.93 -26.86
CA ARG A 43 39.32 -8.19 -26.23
C ARG A 43 40.00 -8.43 -24.87
N VAL A 44 41.26 -8.03 -24.70
CA VAL A 44 41.95 -8.03 -23.39
C VAL A 44 41.27 -7.06 -22.41
N CYS A 45 40.82 -5.89 -22.88
CA CYS A 45 40.09 -4.93 -22.05
C CYS A 45 38.71 -5.46 -21.63
N ILE A 46 37.91 -5.96 -22.58
CA ILE A 46 36.58 -6.57 -22.34
C ILE A 46 36.67 -7.72 -21.33
N ARG A 47 37.67 -8.59 -21.46
CA ARG A 47 37.83 -9.75 -20.57
C ARG A 47 38.54 -9.39 -19.25
N SER A 48 39.14 -8.20 -19.16
CA SER A 48 39.96 -7.73 -18.02
C SER A 48 40.99 -8.73 -17.49
N THR A 49 41.58 -9.54 -18.39
CA THR A 49 42.38 -10.71 -18.00
C THR A 49 43.76 -10.37 -17.46
N SER A 50 44.61 -9.70 -18.25
CA SER A 50 46.05 -9.63 -17.95
C SER A 50 46.73 -8.35 -18.40
N LEU A 51 47.25 -7.61 -17.42
CA LEU A 51 48.06 -6.42 -17.65
C LEU A 51 49.34 -6.73 -18.44
N LYS A 52 49.99 -7.88 -18.16
CA LYS A 52 51.23 -8.31 -18.84
C LYS A 52 51.03 -8.55 -20.33
N VAL A 53 49.86 -9.08 -20.70
CA VAL A 53 49.51 -9.29 -22.11
C VAL A 53 49.26 -7.95 -22.79
N ALA A 54 48.57 -7.01 -22.13
CA ALA A 54 48.39 -5.66 -22.65
C ALA A 54 49.74 -4.91 -22.85
N GLU A 55 50.65 -4.97 -21.86
CA GLU A 55 52.01 -4.43 -21.96
C GLU A 55 52.77 -5.03 -23.16
N CYS A 56 52.71 -6.36 -23.33
CA CYS A 56 53.35 -7.06 -24.43
C CYS A 56 52.76 -6.67 -25.80
N LEU A 57 51.43 -6.58 -25.92
CA LEU A 57 50.76 -6.15 -27.15
C LEU A 57 51.09 -4.69 -27.50
N LEU A 58 51.12 -3.77 -26.54
CA LEU A 58 51.51 -2.38 -26.75
C LEU A 58 52.98 -2.22 -27.14
N PHE A 59 53.87 -3.04 -26.59
CA PHE A 59 55.28 -3.08 -26.97
C PHE A 59 55.49 -3.60 -28.40
N LEU A 60 54.77 -4.66 -28.79
CA LEU A 60 54.87 -5.26 -30.13
C LEU A 60 54.20 -4.40 -31.21
N ALA A 61 53.05 -3.78 -30.90
CA ALA A 61 52.29 -2.95 -31.84
C ALA A 61 51.61 -1.75 -31.13
N PRO A 62 52.33 -0.63 -30.94
CA PRO A 62 51.81 0.57 -30.25
C PRO A 62 50.50 1.14 -30.82
N GLY A 63 50.23 0.90 -32.11
CA GLY A 63 49.00 1.34 -32.80
C GLY A 63 47.74 0.57 -32.41
N LEU A 64 47.82 -0.53 -31.67
CA LEU A 64 46.63 -1.26 -31.19
C LEU A 64 45.74 -0.41 -30.27
N ALA A 65 46.34 0.52 -29.51
CA ALA A 65 45.60 1.45 -28.66
C ALA A 65 44.83 2.53 -29.45
N THR A 66 45.25 2.82 -30.69
CA THR A 66 44.66 3.89 -31.51
C THR A 66 43.67 3.41 -32.57
N GLN A 67 43.54 2.10 -32.75
CA GLN A 67 42.46 1.53 -33.55
C GLN A 67 41.11 1.66 -32.84
N VAL A 68 40.05 1.75 -33.64
CA VAL A 68 38.66 1.71 -33.20
C VAL A 68 37.96 0.49 -33.78
N ASP A 69 36.90 0.06 -33.09
CA ASP A 69 35.98 -0.98 -33.52
C ASP A 69 34.81 -0.44 -34.37
N PHE A 70 33.84 -1.29 -34.67
CA PHE A 70 32.65 -0.91 -35.45
C PHE A 70 31.80 0.17 -34.75
N ALA A 71 31.79 0.26 -33.42
CA ALA A 71 31.08 1.32 -32.70
C ALA A 71 31.90 2.63 -32.63
N GLY A 72 33.14 2.66 -33.13
CA GLY A 72 34.06 3.78 -32.96
C GLY A 72 34.78 3.77 -31.61
N ARG A 73 34.60 2.74 -30.78
CA ARG A 73 35.20 2.63 -29.45
C ARG A 73 36.65 2.17 -29.57
N ARG A 74 37.48 2.66 -28.65
CA ARG A 74 38.89 2.29 -28.42
C ARG A 74 39.01 1.29 -27.26
N PRO A 75 40.14 0.57 -27.09
CA PRO A 75 40.34 -0.34 -25.95
C PRO A 75 40.14 0.33 -24.58
N LEU A 76 40.47 1.62 -24.46
CA LEU A 76 40.30 2.39 -23.22
C LEU A 76 38.82 2.52 -22.78
N HIS A 77 37.84 2.51 -23.70
CA HIS A 77 36.42 2.54 -23.35
C HIS A 77 36.04 1.28 -22.56
N TYR A 78 36.40 0.12 -23.10
CA TYR A 78 36.17 -1.18 -22.46
C TYR A 78 36.95 -1.36 -21.14
N ALA A 79 38.15 -0.78 -21.03
CA ALA A 79 38.91 -0.78 -19.78
C ALA A 79 38.28 0.10 -18.69
N ALA A 80 37.63 1.19 -19.07
CA ALA A 80 36.86 2.06 -18.17
C ALA A 80 35.52 1.41 -17.76
N GLU A 81 34.79 0.85 -18.72
CA GLU A 81 33.57 0.06 -18.50
C GLU A 81 33.82 -1.08 -17.51
N SER A 82 34.89 -1.85 -17.70
CA SER A 82 35.22 -3.01 -16.86
C SER A 82 35.87 -2.68 -15.49
N ASN A 83 35.96 -1.39 -15.11
CA ASN A 83 36.56 -0.91 -13.88
C ASN A 83 37.98 -1.45 -13.58
N PHE A 84 38.87 -1.49 -14.58
CA PHE A 84 40.23 -2.02 -14.40
C PHE A 84 41.29 -0.90 -14.39
N PRO A 85 41.56 -0.24 -13.23
CA PRO A 85 42.38 0.97 -13.15
C PRO A 85 43.80 0.79 -13.68
N LYS A 86 44.44 -0.37 -13.44
CA LYS A 86 45.81 -0.62 -13.94
C LYS A 86 45.90 -0.64 -15.48
N LEU A 87 44.84 -1.13 -16.13
CA LEU A 87 44.78 -1.19 -17.59
C LEU A 87 44.45 0.19 -18.18
N VAL A 88 43.58 0.95 -17.51
CA VAL A 88 43.33 2.37 -17.77
C VAL A 88 44.62 3.19 -17.66
N HIS A 89 45.38 3.05 -16.57
CA HIS A 89 46.67 3.71 -16.35
C HIS A 89 47.64 3.43 -17.51
N LEU A 90 47.80 2.15 -17.88
CA LEU A 90 48.69 1.72 -18.96
C LEU A 90 48.29 2.34 -20.30
N LEU A 91 47.01 2.22 -20.68
CA LEU A 91 46.50 2.71 -21.96
C LEU A 91 46.55 4.23 -22.07
N LEU A 92 46.19 4.95 -21.00
CA LEU A 92 46.19 6.42 -20.98
C LEU A 92 47.62 6.97 -20.91
N SER A 93 48.51 6.37 -20.13
CA SER A 93 49.93 6.74 -20.11
C SER A 93 50.61 6.50 -21.46
N HIS A 94 50.29 5.39 -22.13
CA HIS A 94 50.74 5.11 -23.51
C HIS A 94 50.23 6.17 -24.49
N ALA A 95 48.95 6.56 -24.39
CA ALA A 95 48.38 7.61 -25.22
C ALA A 95 49.04 8.98 -24.98
N ILE A 96 49.37 9.34 -23.74
CA ILE A 96 50.12 10.57 -23.40
C ILE A 96 51.54 10.50 -23.97
N GLN A 97 52.27 9.40 -23.74
CA GLN A 97 53.66 9.23 -24.20
C GLN A 97 53.80 9.30 -25.72
N HIS A 98 52.81 8.80 -26.46
CA HIS A 98 52.77 8.83 -27.93
C HIS A 98 52.06 10.07 -28.52
N GLY A 99 51.61 11.02 -27.69
CA GLY A 99 50.98 12.27 -28.14
C GLY A 99 49.56 12.10 -28.71
N HIS A 100 48.87 11.02 -28.37
CA HIS A 100 47.48 10.74 -28.73
C HIS A 100 46.46 11.31 -27.73
N TYR A 101 46.90 11.66 -26.52
CA TYR A 101 46.12 12.44 -25.56
C TYR A 101 46.63 13.88 -25.57
N SER A 102 45.78 14.81 -26.01
CA SER A 102 46.12 16.23 -26.21
C SER A 102 45.70 17.09 -25.00
N ASN A 103 46.03 18.37 -25.00
CA ASN A 103 45.57 19.32 -23.96
C ASN A 103 44.05 19.49 -23.91
N LEU A 104 43.32 19.04 -24.94
CA LEU A 104 41.86 18.99 -24.98
C LEU A 104 41.30 17.77 -24.21
N GLY A 105 42.15 16.82 -23.84
CA GLY A 105 41.77 15.60 -23.12
C GLY A 105 40.72 14.79 -23.89
N PHE A 106 39.71 14.29 -23.17
CA PHE A 106 38.61 13.51 -23.76
C PHE A 106 37.60 14.32 -24.57
N THR A 107 37.72 15.65 -24.68
CA THR A 107 36.85 16.45 -25.57
C THR A 107 37.19 16.28 -27.03
N ASP A 108 38.44 15.90 -27.33
CA ASP A 108 38.92 15.69 -28.68
C ASP A 108 38.09 14.58 -29.34
N GLN A 109 37.56 14.86 -30.54
CA GLN A 109 36.64 13.97 -31.24
C GLN A 109 37.25 12.58 -31.50
N VAL A 110 38.59 12.46 -31.47
CA VAL A 110 39.26 11.16 -31.52
C VAL A 110 38.92 10.24 -30.35
N TRP A 111 38.50 10.75 -29.19
CA TRP A 111 38.12 9.99 -28.00
C TRP A 111 36.62 9.73 -27.86
N GLN A 112 35.81 10.20 -28.82
CA GLN A 112 34.37 9.96 -28.85
C GLN A 112 34.07 8.75 -29.75
N ASP A 113 33.15 7.88 -29.33
CA ASP A 113 32.61 6.83 -30.18
C ASP A 113 31.57 7.37 -31.19
N ARG A 114 30.93 6.50 -31.99
CA ARG A 114 29.93 6.94 -33.00
C ARG A 114 28.72 7.67 -32.42
N GLU A 115 28.45 7.50 -31.13
CA GLU A 115 27.32 8.11 -30.42
C GLU A 115 27.75 9.39 -29.66
N GLY A 116 29.06 9.65 -29.58
CA GLY A 116 29.65 10.81 -28.92
C GLY A 116 30.22 10.52 -27.52
N PHE A 117 30.15 9.26 -27.06
CA PHE A 117 30.54 8.90 -25.70
C PHE A 117 32.05 8.72 -25.55
N THR A 118 32.58 9.17 -24.40
CA THR A 118 34.01 9.10 -24.07
C THR A 118 34.32 7.96 -23.09
N PRO A 119 35.58 7.49 -22.97
CA PRO A 119 35.93 6.48 -21.96
C PRO A 119 35.58 6.90 -20.53
N LEU A 120 35.76 8.18 -20.22
CA LEU A 120 35.37 8.75 -18.92
C LEU A 120 33.86 8.62 -18.67
N PHE A 121 33.04 8.86 -19.70
CA PHE A 121 31.60 8.68 -19.60
C PHE A 121 31.19 7.22 -19.34
N TYR A 122 31.76 6.25 -20.07
CA TYR A 122 31.53 4.82 -19.79
C TYR A 122 31.94 4.45 -18.36
N GLY A 123 33.07 4.96 -17.87
CA GLY A 123 33.49 4.75 -16.48
C GLY A 123 32.47 5.28 -15.46
N ILE A 124 31.87 6.45 -15.69
CA ILE A 124 30.84 7.03 -14.82
C ILE A 124 29.52 6.25 -14.92
N LEU A 125 29.09 5.94 -16.14
CA LEU A 125 27.87 5.22 -16.47
C LEU A 125 27.80 3.84 -15.80
N HIS A 126 28.91 3.10 -15.78
CA HIS A 126 28.99 1.78 -15.18
C HIS A 126 29.40 1.80 -13.69
N GLY A 127 29.57 2.98 -13.08
CA GLY A 127 29.94 3.12 -11.68
C GLY A 127 31.39 2.71 -11.35
N SER A 128 32.28 2.72 -12.35
CA SER A 128 33.66 2.25 -12.31
C SER A 128 34.60 3.22 -11.57
N THR A 129 34.38 3.42 -10.26
CA THR A 129 35.02 4.45 -9.43
C THR A 129 36.54 4.52 -9.58
N GLU A 130 37.23 3.38 -9.51
CA GLU A 130 38.71 3.36 -9.56
C GLU A 130 39.24 3.64 -10.97
N ALA A 131 38.58 3.13 -12.01
CA ALA A 131 38.92 3.49 -13.39
C ALA A 131 38.68 4.99 -13.67
N VAL A 132 37.58 5.56 -13.18
CA VAL A 132 37.29 7.01 -13.27
C VAL A 132 38.36 7.82 -12.55
N LYS A 133 38.72 7.44 -11.32
CA LYS A 133 39.80 8.07 -10.55
C LYS A 133 41.12 8.08 -11.30
N GLU A 134 41.54 6.94 -11.82
CA GLU A 134 42.78 6.80 -12.59
C GLU A 134 42.76 7.68 -13.86
N MET A 135 41.64 7.73 -14.59
CA MET A 135 41.49 8.65 -15.73
C MET A 135 41.59 10.13 -15.32
N LEU A 136 41.03 10.51 -14.17
CA LEU A 136 41.07 11.88 -13.67
C LEU A 136 42.46 12.29 -13.13
N GLU A 137 43.21 11.34 -12.57
CA GLU A 137 44.58 11.54 -12.07
C GLU A 137 45.61 11.56 -13.21
N VAL A 138 45.65 10.52 -14.05
CA VAL A 138 46.61 10.40 -15.17
C VAL A 138 46.30 11.38 -16.30
N GLY A 139 45.02 11.61 -16.60
CA GLY A 139 44.58 12.59 -17.61
C GLY A 139 44.68 14.05 -17.16
N ASN A 140 45.13 14.32 -15.93
CA ASN A 140 45.22 15.63 -15.28
C ASN A 140 43.93 16.47 -15.40
N ILE A 141 42.78 15.82 -15.22
CA ILE A 141 41.46 16.45 -15.38
C ILE A 141 41.12 17.20 -14.10
N THR A 142 40.86 18.50 -14.20
CA THR A 142 40.50 19.37 -13.07
C THR A 142 39.06 19.85 -13.08
N ASP A 143 38.41 19.84 -14.24
CA ASP A 143 37.06 20.34 -14.47
C ASP A 143 36.35 19.38 -15.43
N ILE A 144 35.34 18.67 -14.93
CA ILE A 144 34.60 17.65 -15.71
C ILE A 144 33.54 18.32 -16.60
N ASP A 145 32.94 19.42 -16.13
CA ASP A 145 31.90 20.14 -16.86
C ASP A 145 32.48 20.87 -18.08
N GLU A 146 33.69 21.43 -17.99
CA GLU A 146 34.38 22.00 -19.15
C GLU A 146 34.65 20.95 -20.24
N LEU A 147 34.99 19.71 -19.85
CA LEU A 147 35.19 18.60 -20.79
C LEU A 147 33.88 18.10 -21.42
N ILE A 148 32.77 18.18 -20.70
CA ILE A 148 31.45 17.80 -21.21
C ILE A 148 30.93 18.89 -22.16
N ALA A 149 31.07 20.16 -21.81
CA ALA A 149 30.55 21.29 -22.57
C ALA A 149 31.33 21.54 -23.88
N SER A 150 32.66 21.36 -23.89
CA SER A 150 33.47 21.67 -25.07
C SER A 150 33.54 20.55 -26.12
N GLY A 151 33.10 19.32 -25.78
CA GLY A 151 32.95 18.23 -26.74
C GLY A 151 31.73 18.36 -27.68
N GLN A 152 30.80 19.29 -27.40
CA GLN A 152 29.54 19.38 -28.15
C GLN A 152 29.67 20.11 -29.51
N LYS A 153 29.82 19.32 -30.58
CA LYS A 153 29.06 19.54 -31.82
C LYS A 153 28.09 18.38 -31.98
N SER A 154 26.80 18.71 -32.02
CA SER A 154 25.65 17.80 -32.03
C SER A 154 25.82 16.57 -32.94
N PRO A 155 25.40 15.36 -32.50
CA PRO A 155 25.15 14.27 -33.44
C PRO A 155 24.08 14.71 -34.47
N PRO A 156 24.20 14.33 -35.75
CA PRO A 156 23.15 14.58 -36.72
C PRO A 156 21.94 13.68 -36.41
N ILE A 157 20.90 14.28 -35.84
CA ILE A 157 19.59 13.65 -35.63
C ILE A 157 18.96 13.41 -37.02
N GLU A 158 19.17 12.24 -37.62
CA GLU A 158 18.35 11.66 -38.72
C GLU A 158 18.85 10.25 -39.14
N SER A 159 18.87 9.27 -38.22
CA SER A 159 18.93 7.85 -38.63
C SER A 159 18.09 6.97 -37.70
N ALA A 160 17.39 5.99 -38.27
CA ALA A 160 16.30 5.27 -37.62
C ALA A 160 16.72 3.95 -36.93
N GLU A 161 18.00 3.81 -36.58
CA GLU A 161 18.60 2.52 -36.17
C GLU A 161 19.22 2.52 -34.75
N THR A 162 18.99 3.57 -33.94
CA THR A 162 19.49 3.68 -32.55
C THR A 162 18.59 2.97 -31.52
N GLU A 163 18.32 1.67 -31.71
CA GLU A 163 17.44 0.89 -30.83
C GLU A 163 18.07 0.48 -29.48
N PHE A 164 19.40 0.50 -29.35
CA PHE A 164 20.12 -0.10 -28.21
C PHE A 164 20.53 0.84 -27.06
N LEU A 165 20.32 2.16 -27.18
CA LEU A 165 20.63 3.10 -26.10
C LEU A 165 19.50 3.21 -25.06
N PRO A 166 19.81 3.26 -23.75
CA PRO A 166 18.86 3.68 -22.73
C PRO A 166 18.33 5.09 -22.99
N ASP A 167 17.09 5.38 -22.63
CA ASP A 167 16.44 6.66 -22.98
C ASP A 167 17.18 7.90 -22.43
N PHE A 168 17.79 7.82 -21.25
CA PHE A 168 18.57 8.93 -20.68
C PHE A 168 19.84 9.28 -21.52
N ALA A 169 20.34 8.34 -22.33
CA ALA A 169 21.48 8.55 -23.21
C ALA A 169 21.09 9.15 -24.57
N ARG A 170 19.78 9.27 -24.85
CA ARG A 170 19.22 9.92 -26.05
C ARG A 170 18.95 11.42 -25.86
N SER A 171 19.07 11.93 -24.63
CA SER A 171 18.89 13.34 -24.27
C SER A 171 19.89 14.26 -24.96
N ILE A 172 19.43 15.42 -25.40
CA ILE A 172 20.20 16.47 -26.11
C ILE A 172 21.21 17.15 -25.17
N HIS A 173 21.03 16.99 -23.86
CA HIS A 173 21.96 17.42 -22.82
C HIS A 173 22.71 16.22 -22.25
N HIS A 174 24.04 16.29 -22.24
CA HIS A 174 24.88 15.23 -21.65
C HIS A 174 24.41 14.96 -20.21
N PRO A 175 24.05 13.73 -19.85
CA PRO A 175 23.46 13.43 -18.56
C PRO A 175 24.43 13.86 -17.45
N SER A 176 23.88 14.49 -16.41
CA SER A 176 24.68 14.97 -15.28
C SER A 176 25.44 13.80 -14.66
N SER A 177 26.76 13.86 -14.67
CA SER A 177 27.62 12.83 -14.10
C SER A 177 27.33 12.64 -12.60
N VAL A 178 26.97 13.72 -11.91
CA VAL A 178 26.50 13.72 -10.53
C VAL A 178 25.17 12.97 -10.40
N ALA A 179 24.19 13.22 -11.29
CA ALA A 179 22.92 12.49 -11.29
C ALA A 179 23.10 10.98 -11.52
N LEU A 180 24.01 10.58 -12.42
CA LEU A 180 24.36 9.17 -12.62
C LEU A 180 24.97 8.55 -11.36
N ALA A 181 25.92 9.21 -10.71
CA ALA A 181 26.49 8.73 -9.45
C ALA A 181 25.44 8.62 -8.33
N CYS A 182 24.46 9.54 -8.30
CA CYS A 182 23.32 9.48 -7.38
C CYS A 182 22.37 8.31 -7.68
N LYS A 183 22.03 8.08 -8.95
CA LYS A 183 21.20 6.95 -9.40
C LYS A 183 21.84 5.58 -9.13
N LEU A 184 23.17 5.51 -9.20
CA LEU A 184 23.95 4.31 -8.87
C LEU A 184 24.21 4.14 -7.36
N GLY A 185 23.81 5.08 -6.50
CA GLY A 185 24.07 5.05 -5.06
C GLY A 185 25.57 5.12 -4.67
N ASN A 186 26.42 5.63 -5.57
CA ASN A 186 27.88 5.53 -5.43
C ASN A 186 28.49 6.78 -4.77
N LEU A 187 28.65 6.72 -3.45
CA LEU A 187 29.14 7.84 -2.62
C LEU A 187 30.57 8.28 -2.91
N GLU A 188 31.44 7.35 -3.30
CA GLU A 188 32.84 7.69 -3.60
C GLU A 188 32.96 8.38 -4.96
N LEU A 189 32.27 7.85 -5.98
CA LEU A 189 32.16 8.49 -7.28
C LEU A 189 31.50 9.88 -7.16
N LEU A 190 30.41 10.01 -6.40
CA LEU A 190 29.73 11.29 -6.16
C LEU A 190 30.70 12.35 -5.58
N LYS A 191 31.42 12.02 -4.50
CA LYS A 191 32.38 12.93 -3.88
C LYS A 191 33.53 13.29 -4.83
N MET A 192 33.99 12.33 -5.62
CA MET A 192 35.07 12.51 -6.59
C MET A 192 34.65 13.48 -7.72
N LEU A 193 33.48 13.28 -8.31
CA LEU A 193 32.95 14.15 -9.36
C LEU A 193 32.77 15.60 -8.86
N ILE A 194 32.18 15.79 -7.69
CA ILE A 194 32.04 17.12 -7.07
C ILE A 194 33.41 17.75 -6.79
N SER A 195 34.40 16.98 -6.32
CA SER A 195 35.77 17.48 -6.10
C SER A 195 36.47 17.93 -7.39
N LYS A 196 35.99 17.49 -8.55
CA LYS A 196 36.44 17.84 -9.90
C LYS A 196 35.44 18.76 -10.63
N ARG A 197 34.67 19.53 -9.84
CA ARG A 197 33.76 20.59 -10.27
C ARG A 197 32.56 20.18 -11.13
N ALA A 198 32.20 18.89 -11.14
CA ALA A 198 30.95 18.49 -11.77
C ALA A 198 29.75 19.17 -11.09
N SER A 199 28.88 19.82 -11.86
CA SER A 199 27.77 20.61 -11.32
C SER A 199 26.76 19.74 -10.56
N PRO A 200 26.50 20.05 -9.27
CA PRO A 200 25.57 19.28 -8.46
C PRO A 200 24.09 19.63 -8.71
N ASP A 201 23.82 20.63 -9.55
CA ASP A 201 22.47 21.19 -9.81
C ASP A 201 22.10 21.20 -11.31
N LEU A 202 22.88 20.50 -12.14
CA LEU A 202 22.58 20.34 -13.56
C LEU A 202 21.38 19.41 -13.76
N ALA A 203 20.22 20.00 -14.05
CA ALA A 203 18.98 19.29 -14.36
C ALA A 203 18.90 18.82 -15.81
N ASP A 204 18.13 17.76 -16.07
CA ASP A 204 17.89 17.22 -17.41
C ASP A 204 16.73 17.90 -18.18
N GLU A 205 16.28 17.27 -19.26
CA GLU A 205 15.16 17.77 -20.09
C GLU A 205 13.84 17.86 -19.33
N ASP A 206 13.56 16.90 -18.44
CA ASP A 206 12.37 16.89 -17.57
C ASP A 206 12.56 17.80 -16.32
N GLY A 207 13.79 18.26 -16.08
CA GLY A 207 14.13 19.11 -14.94
C GLY A 207 14.50 18.33 -13.68
N GLU A 208 14.82 17.04 -13.79
CA GLU A 208 15.30 16.26 -12.67
C GLU A 208 16.75 16.66 -12.33
N THR A 209 16.94 17.15 -11.10
CA THR A 209 18.26 17.49 -10.56
C THR A 209 18.96 16.24 -9.98
N PRO A 210 20.29 16.26 -9.79
CA PRO A 210 20.99 15.17 -9.10
C PRO A 210 20.43 14.90 -7.69
N LEU A 211 19.89 15.93 -7.02
CA LEU A 211 19.19 15.79 -5.74
C LEU A 211 17.90 14.98 -5.88
N LEU A 212 17.09 15.21 -6.92
CA LEU A 212 15.88 14.40 -7.18
C LEU A 212 16.24 12.94 -7.50
N PHE A 213 17.28 12.68 -8.30
CA PHE A 213 17.77 11.32 -8.53
C PHE A 213 18.27 10.63 -7.24
N ALA A 214 18.98 11.35 -6.36
CA ALA A 214 19.42 10.82 -5.07
C ALA A 214 18.23 10.45 -4.17
N ILE A 215 17.19 11.29 -4.14
CA ILE A 215 15.97 11.05 -3.35
C ILE A 215 15.22 9.82 -3.88
N ARG A 216 14.93 9.77 -5.20
CA ARG A 216 14.23 8.63 -5.82
C ARG A 216 14.99 7.30 -5.70
N SER A 217 16.31 7.36 -5.55
CA SER A 217 17.17 6.18 -5.35
C SER A 217 17.40 5.84 -3.87
N GLN A 218 16.72 6.50 -2.93
CA GLN A 218 16.89 6.37 -1.46
C GLN A 218 18.34 6.57 -0.98
N PHE A 219 19.13 7.35 -1.72
CA PHE A 219 20.55 7.52 -1.45
C PHE A 219 20.80 8.64 -0.44
N ILE A 220 20.51 8.35 0.83
CA ILE A 220 20.52 9.32 1.96
C ILE A 220 21.88 10.02 2.09
N GLU A 221 23.00 9.29 2.04
CA GLU A 221 24.33 9.88 2.14
C GLU A 221 24.66 10.79 0.94
N GLY A 222 24.09 10.49 -0.23
CA GLY A 222 24.18 11.33 -1.41
C GLY A 222 23.43 12.64 -1.26
N VAL A 223 22.19 12.59 -0.75
CA VAL A 223 21.39 13.76 -0.39
C VAL A 223 22.15 14.64 0.60
N GLU A 224 22.71 14.08 1.66
CA GLU A 224 23.51 14.84 2.63
C GLU A 224 24.74 15.50 2.00
N VAL A 225 25.47 14.80 1.12
CA VAL A 225 26.67 15.34 0.46
C VAL A 225 26.29 16.49 -0.48
N LEU A 226 25.25 16.33 -1.29
CA LEU A 226 24.76 17.38 -2.21
C LEU A 226 24.35 18.65 -1.44
N ILE A 227 23.61 18.49 -0.34
CA ILE A 227 23.21 19.61 0.53
C ILE A 227 24.43 20.29 1.19
N LYS A 228 25.39 19.50 1.71
CA LYS A 228 26.54 20.02 2.48
C LYS A 228 27.58 20.74 1.61
N GLN A 229 27.74 20.36 0.34
CA GLN A 229 28.78 20.91 -0.54
C GLN A 229 28.50 22.36 -1.00
N GLY A 230 27.24 22.82 -0.94
CA GLY A 230 26.85 24.20 -1.23
C GLY A 230 26.88 24.54 -2.72
N GLY A 231 25.71 24.49 -3.35
CA GLY A 231 25.57 24.75 -4.80
C GLY A 231 24.32 24.16 -5.45
N VAL A 232 23.48 23.45 -4.68
CA VAL A 232 22.19 22.89 -5.12
C VAL A 232 21.06 23.78 -4.62
N ASP A 233 20.12 24.17 -5.50
CA ASP A 233 18.84 24.74 -5.05
C ASP A 233 17.91 23.63 -4.56
N ILE A 234 17.82 23.51 -3.23
CA ILE A 234 16.97 22.56 -2.50
C ILE A 234 15.47 22.72 -2.85
N ASN A 235 15.07 23.85 -3.47
CA ASN A 235 13.70 24.17 -3.86
C ASN A 235 13.49 24.20 -5.38
N LEU A 236 14.47 23.76 -6.18
CA LEU A 236 14.34 23.62 -7.62
C LEU A 236 13.39 22.46 -7.95
N ALA A 237 12.28 22.79 -8.61
CA ALA A 237 11.24 21.84 -8.96
C ALA A 237 11.45 21.27 -10.37
N GLU A 238 11.05 20.01 -10.57
CA GLU A 238 10.98 19.39 -11.90
C GLU A 238 9.84 19.99 -12.76
N LYS A 239 9.90 19.81 -14.08
CA LYS A 239 9.06 20.54 -15.06
C LYS A 239 7.75 19.84 -15.41
N ILE A 240 7.56 18.58 -15.04
CA ILE A 240 6.37 17.76 -15.37
C ILE A 240 5.22 18.11 -14.41
N ASN A 241 5.45 18.06 -13.09
CA ASN A 241 4.41 18.30 -12.08
C ASN A 241 4.68 19.54 -11.20
N GLY A 242 5.92 20.06 -11.21
CA GLY A 242 6.33 21.14 -10.32
C GLY A 242 6.74 20.66 -8.92
N TRP A 243 7.12 19.39 -8.76
CA TRP A 243 7.53 18.81 -7.49
C TRP A 243 8.93 19.26 -7.07
N THR A 244 9.03 19.78 -5.84
CA THR A 244 10.31 20.06 -5.20
C THR A 244 10.91 18.79 -4.58
N PRO A 245 12.22 18.77 -4.26
CA PRO A 245 12.86 17.71 -3.47
C PRO A 245 12.09 17.34 -2.20
N LEU A 246 11.54 18.33 -1.49
CA LEU A 246 10.74 18.10 -0.28
C LEU A 246 9.40 17.41 -0.60
N MET A 247 8.75 17.74 -1.72
CA MET A 247 7.54 17.05 -2.17
C MET A 247 7.84 15.60 -2.57
N VAL A 248 8.88 15.34 -3.36
CA VAL A 248 9.24 13.97 -3.76
C VAL A 248 9.58 13.11 -2.55
N ALA A 249 10.43 13.59 -1.63
CA ALA A 249 10.72 12.86 -0.39
C ALA A 249 9.47 12.61 0.48
N SER A 250 8.47 13.49 0.40
CA SER A 250 7.18 13.35 1.11
C SER A 250 6.18 12.44 0.39
N ILE A 251 6.25 12.35 -0.93
CA ILE A 251 5.48 11.43 -1.78
C ILE A 251 5.94 9.99 -1.53
N GLU A 252 7.24 9.75 -1.49
CA GLU A 252 7.83 8.41 -1.32
C GLU A 252 7.92 7.94 0.14
N GLY A 253 7.54 8.79 1.11
CA GLY A 253 7.58 8.44 2.53
C GLY A 253 8.98 8.43 3.18
N PHE A 254 9.99 9.04 2.55
CA PHE A 254 11.39 9.02 3.00
C PHE A 254 11.64 10.03 4.12
N ARG A 255 11.14 9.70 5.31
CA ARG A 255 11.19 10.54 6.52
C ARG A 255 12.56 11.14 6.84
N ASP A 256 13.62 10.37 6.75
CA ASP A 256 14.98 10.84 7.10
C ASP A 256 15.53 11.84 6.08
N ILE A 257 15.19 11.65 4.80
CA ILE A 257 15.46 12.62 3.72
C ILE A 257 14.65 13.91 3.94
N VAL A 258 13.36 13.80 4.32
CA VAL A 258 12.54 14.96 4.68
C VAL A 258 13.18 15.75 5.83
N VAL A 259 13.66 15.08 6.88
CA VAL A 259 14.35 15.74 8.00
C VAL A 259 15.61 16.47 7.52
N ALA A 260 16.45 15.83 6.70
CA ALA A 260 17.66 16.45 6.15
C ALA A 260 17.35 17.70 5.30
N LEU A 261 16.31 17.65 4.46
CA LEU A 261 15.85 18.78 3.65
C LEU A 261 15.30 19.94 4.52
N LEU A 262 14.55 19.63 5.58
CA LEU A 262 14.01 20.64 6.50
C LEU A 262 15.09 21.29 7.37
N ASP A 263 16.10 20.54 7.81
CA ASP A 263 17.26 21.08 8.50
C ASP A 263 18.02 22.06 7.60
N ALA A 264 18.14 21.72 6.31
CA ALA A 264 18.70 22.55 5.24
C ALA A 264 17.77 23.69 4.75
N LYS A 265 16.62 23.92 5.40
CA LYS A 265 15.66 25.00 5.11
C LYS A 265 14.95 24.91 3.76
N ALA A 266 14.60 23.70 3.33
CA ALA A 266 13.61 23.49 2.28
C ALA A 266 12.29 24.23 2.61
N ASP A 267 11.69 24.86 1.60
CA ASP A 267 10.48 25.67 1.73
C ASP A 267 9.23 24.78 1.74
N LYS A 268 8.52 24.82 2.87
CA LYS A 268 7.26 24.09 3.09
C LYS A 268 6.07 24.72 2.36
N GLU A 269 6.13 26.02 2.09
CA GLU A 269 5.03 26.81 1.53
C GLU A 269 4.96 26.72 -0.01
N ARG A 270 5.94 26.04 -0.63
CA ARG A 270 5.90 25.72 -2.07
C ARG A 270 4.71 24.81 -2.39
N VAL A 271 4.12 25.05 -3.56
CA VAL A 271 3.06 24.23 -4.14
C VAL A 271 3.42 23.76 -5.55
N ASP A 272 2.97 22.56 -5.90
CA ASP A 272 3.09 21.98 -7.25
C ASP A 272 2.09 22.64 -8.24
N PHE A 273 2.04 22.16 -9.49
CA PHE A 273 1.11 22.71 -10.49
C PHE A 273 -0.38 22.46 -10.18
N ASN A 274 -0.70 21.50 -9.31
CA ASN A 274 -2.05 21.24 -8.80
C ASN A 274 -2.36 22.06 -7.53
N GLY A 275 -1.40 22.85 -7.04
CA GLY A 275 -1.54 23.63 -5.81
C GLY A 275 -1.30 22.82 -4.53
N TRP A 276 -0.70 21.63 -4.60
CA TRP A 276 -0.43 20.75 -3.45
C TRP A 276 0.91 21.08 -2.79
N THR A 277 0.93 21.07 -1.46
CA THR A 277 2.15 21.18 -0.64
C THR A 277 2.77 19.80 -0.40
N ALA A 278 4.01 19.75 0.09
CA ALA A 278 4.62 18.51 0.58
C ALA A 278 3.77 17.80 1.66
N SER A 279 3.12 18.59 2.53
CA SER A 279 2.20 18.07 3.55
C SER A 279 0.95 17.43 2.95
N ASP A 280 0.34 18.06 1.94
CA ASP A 280 -0.85 17.51 1.24
C ASP A 280 -0.50 16.14 0.61
N HIS A 281 0.66 16.04 -0.05
CA HIS A 281 1.13 14.81 -0.69
C HIS A 281 1.39 13.66 0.29
N ALA A 282 2.05 13.97 1.42
CA ALA A 282 2.34 13.00 2.47
C ALA A 282 1.07 12.44 3.09
N ILE A 283 0.13 13.30 3.49
CA ILE A 283 -1.10 12.91 4.18
C ILE A 283 -1.98 12.06 3.27
N PHE A 284 -2.11 12.41 1.98
CA PHE A 284 -2.89 11.63 1.02
C PHE A 284 -2.35 10.19 0.84
N ARG A 285 -1.04 10.01 0.93
CA ARG A 285 -0.33 8.72 0.82
C ARG A 285 -0.17 7.98 2.14
N GLY A 286 -0.74 8.49 3.23
CA GLY A 286 -0.71 7.85 4.55
C GLY A 286 0.55 8.15 5.38
N HIS A 287 1.45 9.02 4.91
CA HIS A 287 2.64 9.45 5.65
C HIS A 287 2.30 10.61 6.60
N LEU A 288 1.39 10.38 7.53
CA LEU A 288 0.81 11.41 8.41
C LEU A 288 1.86 12.08 9.33
N ASP A 289 2.90 11.38 9.73
CA ASP A 289 4.00 11.95 10.53
C ASP A 289 4.88 12.91 9.70
N ILE A 290 5.16 12.56 8.44
CA ILE A 290 5.82 13.45 7.46
C ILE A 290 4.93 14.66 7.16
N GLY A 291 3.62 14.47 7.01
CA GLY A 291 2.66 15.58 6.87
C GLY A 291 2.77 16.57 8.02
N LYS A 292 2.74 16.09 9.27
CA LYS A 292 2.93 16.91 10.47
C LYS A 292 4.30 17.60 10.52
N LEU A 293 5.36 16.97 10.02
CA LEU A 293 6.70 17.58 9.91
C LEU A 293 6.76 18.67 8.82
N THR A 294 6.06 18.50 7.70
CA THR A 294 6.09 19.40 6.52
C THR A 294 4.95 20.42 6.50
N LYS A 295 4.06 20.42 7.50
CA LYS A 295 2.93 21.35 7.65
C LYS A 295 3.34 22.82 7.52
N THR A 296 2.56 23.57 6.75
CA THR A 296 2.69 25.01 6.49
C THR A 296 2.18 25.87 7.65
N GLN A 297 2.52 27.16 7.64
CA GLN A 297 2.11 28.10 8.69
C GLN A 297 0.61 28.44 8.66
N ASP A 298 0.00 28.48 7.47
CA ASP A 298 -1.45 28.59 7.29
C ASP A 298 -1.91 27.67 6.15
N PRO A 299 -2.36 26.43 6.46
CA PRO A 299 -2.82 25.47 5.45
C PRO A 299 -4.08 25.94 4.69
N THR A 300 -4.71 27.04 5.11
CA THR A 300 -5.92 27.59 4.49
C THR A 300 -5.67 28.70 3.48
N ILE A 301 -4.44 29.22 3.32
CA ILE A 301 -4.11 30.25 2.31
C ILE A 301 -4.55 29.80 0.91
N HIS A 302 -4.27 28.54 0.58
CA HIS A 302 -4.53 27.95 -0.74
C HIS A 302 -5.98 27.45 -0.92
N LEU A 303 -6.83 27.52 0.11
CA LEU A 303 -8.25 27.17 0.03
C LEU A 303 -9.14 28.37 -0.38
N LYS A 304 -8.59 29.59 -0.43
CA LYS A 304 -9.34 30.83 -0.70
C LYS A 304 -9.58 31.01 -2.21
N PRO A 305 -10.83 30.94 -2.72
CA PRO A 305 -11.11 31.09 -4.15
C PRO A 305 -10.71 32.48 -4.71
N GLU A 306 -10.70 33.50 -3.84
CA GLU A 306 -10.49 34.91 -4.20
C GLU A 306 -9.09 35.23 -4.74
N LEU A 307 -8.07 34.39 -4.50
CA LEU A 307 -6.74 34.58 -5.11
C LEU A 307 -6.62 33.92 -6.49
N ALA A 308 -7.39 32.86 -6.79
CA ALA A 308 -7.35 32.20 -8.09
C ALA A 308 -7.88 33.09 -9.23
N GLU A 309 -8.86 33.96 -8.94
CA GLU A 309 -9.45 34.87 -9.93
C GLU A 309 -8.48 35.95 -10.46
N LYS A 310 -7.36 36.23 -9.76
CA LYS A 310 -6.42 37.29 -10.17
C LYS A 310 -5.27 36.81 -11.06
N THR A 311 -4.99 35.51 -11.07
CA THR A 311 -3.81 34.95 -11.79
C THR A 311 -4.20 34.23 -13.08
N ILE A 312 -5.48 33.86 -13.25
CA ILE A 312 -5.97 33.17 -14.46
C ILE A 312 -6.64 34.19 -15.39
N GLY A 313 -5.96 34.53 -16.49
CA GLY A 313 -6.48 35.41 -17.52
C GLY A 313 -7.68 34.81 -18.26
N LYS A 314 -8.87 35.39 -18.08
CA LYS A 314 -10.07 35.26 -18.94
C LYS A 314 -10.29 33.89 -19.60
N ILE A 315 -10.57 32.86 -18.79
CA ILE A 315 -11.35 31.70 -19.23
C ILE A 315 -12.73 31.77 -18.54
N GLY A 316 -13.78 31.33 -19.25
CA GLY A 316 -15.16 31.70 -18.96
C GLY A 316 -15.68 31.30 -17.58
N LYS A 317 -16.62 32.10 -17.05
CA LYS A 317 -17.32 31.90 -15.77
C LYS A 317 -17.74 30.43 -15.57
N SER A 318 -17.02 29.70 -14.72
CA SER A 318 -17.47 28.39 -14.27
C SER A 318 -18.73 28.56 -13.41
N LYS A 319 -19.78 27.82 -13.76
CA LYS A 319 -21.00 27.76 -12.94
C LYS A 319 -20.73 26.81 -11.77
N SER A 320 -21.24 27.18 -10.59
CA SER A 320 -21.48 26.33 -9.40
C SER A 320 -20.94 24.89 -9.49
N VAL A 321 -19.94 24.57 -8.65
CA VAL A 321 -19.40 23.23 -8.41
C VAL A 321 -20.52 22.19 -8.55
N SER A 322 -20.37 21.30 -9.54
CA SER A 322 -21.40 20.32 -9.87
C SER A 322 -21.58 19.37 -8.69
N ARG A 323 -22.68 19.53 -7.95
CA ARG A 323 -23.09 18.57 -6.91
C ARG A 323 -23.06 17.16 -7.52
N ALA A 324 -22.37 16.24 -6.85
CA ALA A 324 -22.39 14.83 -7.23
C ALA A 324 -23.85 14.34 -7.26
N SER A 325 -24.37 14.17 -8.48
CA SER A 325 -25.67 13.60 -8.74
C SER A 325 -25.51 12.45 -9.71
N ARG A 326 -24.84 11.39 -9.22
CA ARG A 326 -24.77 10.10 -9.91
C ARG A 326 -26.19 9.53 -9.96
N VAL A 327 -26.79 9.59 -11.15
CA VAL A 327 -27.94 8.77 -11.53
C VAL A 327 -27.32 7.54 -12.21
N TYR A 328 -27.30 6.40 -11.50
CA TYR A 328 -26.68 5.18 -12.04
C TYR A 328 -27.49 3.94 -11.67
N GLY A 329 -27.62 3.02 -12.64
CA GLY A 329 -28.03 1.65 -12.39
C GLY A 329 -26.85 0.87 -11.85
N HIS A 330 -26.92 0.51 -10.57
CA HIS A 330 -25.94 -0.32 -9.86
C HIS A 330 -25.57 -1.58 -10.68
N LYS A 331 -24.30 -1.98 -10.64
CA LYS A 331 -23.87 -3.29 -11.16
C LYS A 331 -23.96 -4.31 -10.03
N TYR A 332 -24.80 -5.32 -10.19
CA TYR A 332 -24.94 -6.43 -9.25
C TYR A 332 -25.02 -7.76 -10.02
N LEU A 333 -24.72 -8.87 -9.33
CA LEU A 333 -24.68 -10.22 -9.91
C LEU A 333 -26.06 -10.86 -9.87
N THR A 334 -26.51 -11.40 -11.01
CA THR A 334 -27.77 -12.12 -11.15
C THR A 334 -27.58 -13.63 -11.20
N ASP A 335 -26.76 -14.10 -12.15
CA ASP A 335 -26.69 -15.51 -12.55
C ASP A 335 -25.25 -16.06 -12.64
N LEU A 336 -24.26 -15.17 -12.85
CA LEU A 336 -22.84 -15.53 -12.93
C LEU A 336 -22.11 -15.05 -11.67
N SER A 337 -21.22 -15.89 -11.16
CA SER A 337 -20.29 -15.48 -10.10
C SER A 337 -19.16 -14.65 -10.71
N MET A 338 -18.73 -13.60 -10.00
CA MET A 338 -17.54 -12.84 -10.35
C MET A 338 -16.32 -13.48 -9.69
N ILE A 339 -15.23 -13.57 -10.44
CA ILE A 339 -13.92 -14.05 -9.99
C ILE A 339 -12.95 -12.91 -10.23
N ILE A 340 -12.30 -12.47 -9.16
CA ILE A 340 -11.34 -11.36 -9.19
C ILE A 340 -9.97 -11.96 -8.90
N ILE A 341 -9.00 -11.73 -9.78
CA ILE A 341 -7.64 -12.26 -9.68
C ILE A 341 -6.69 -11.08 -9.53
N THR A 342 -5.93 -11.08 -8.44
CA THR A 342 -4.88 -10.10 -8.17
C THR A 342 -3.54 -10.80 -8.32
N LEU A 343 -2.72 -10.38 -9.29
CA LEU A 343 -1.34 -10.87 -9.38
C LEU A 343 -0.56 -10.36 -8.17
N GLY A 344 0.16 -11.26 -7.50
CA GLY A 344 0.82 -10.98 -6.22
C GLY A 344 -0.09 -11.19 -5.03
N SER A 345 -0.03 -10.27 -4.07
CA SER A 345 -0.78 -10.27 -2.81
C SER A 345 -1.02 -8.85 -2.35
N ASN A 346 -2.18 -8.58 -1.74
CA ASN A 346 -2.45 -7.27 -1.14
C ASN A 346 -1.87 -7.11 0.28
N ASP A 347 -1.54 -8.20 0.97
CA ASP A 347 -0.83 -8.15 2.26
C ASP A 347 0.63 -7.72 2.03
N VAL A 348 1.01 -6.53 2.51
CA VAL A 348 2.35 -5.94 2.36
C VAL A 348 3.46 -6.74 3.07
N ARG A 349 3.07 -7.68 3.95
CA ARG A 349 3.97 -8.58 4.70
C ARG A 349 4.24 -9.87 3.91
N ASN A 350 3.42 -10.19 2.92
CA ASN A 350 3.59 -11.34 2.03
C ASN A 350 4.65 -11.03 0.95
N PRO A 351 5.68 -11.87 0.74
CA PRO A 351 6.68 -11.67 -0.32
C PRO A 351 6.09 -11.46 -1.72
N LEU A 352 4.93 -12.06 -2.02
CA LEU A 352 4.24 -11.89 -3.30
C LEU A 352 3.77 -10.45 -3.57
N CYS A 353 3.61 -9.60 -2.54
CA CYS A 353 3.27 -8.19 -2.70
C CYS A 353 4.37 -7.40 -3.42
N ARG A 354 5.64 -7.80 -3.29
CA ARG A 354 6.79 -7.15 -3.93
C ARG A 354 7.21 -7.85 -5.23
N LYS A 355 7.09 -9.17 -5.26
CA LYS A 355 7.52 -9.99 -6.40
C LYS A 355 6.53 -11.11 -6.65
N PHE A 356 5.54 -10.84 -7.50
CA PHE A 356 4.54 -11.83 -7.90
C PHE A 356 5.05 -12.84 -8.95
N PHE A 357 6.20 -12.58 -9.55
CA PHE A 357 6.74 -13.31 -10.69
C PHE A 357 8.25 -13.50 -10.56
N GLU A 358 8.73 -14.72 -10.75
CA GLU A 358 10.16 -15.06 -10.66
C GLU A 358 10.56 -16.03 -11.77
N LEU A 359 11.66 -15.72 -12.47
CA LEU A 359 12.26 -16.56 -13.51
C LEU A 359 13.65 -17.03 -13.08
N SER A 360 14.06 -18.18 -13.60
CA SER A 360 15.42 -18.68 -13.44
C SER A 360 16.41 -17.84 -14.26
N LYS A 361 17.60 -17.58 -13.70
CA LYS A 361 18.68 -16.86 -14.37
C LYS A 361 19.09 -17.52 -15.69
N THR A 362 19.04 -18.86 -15.73
CA THR A 362 19.32 -19.67 -16.92
C THR A 362 18.33 -19.43 -18.07
N PHE A 363 17.10 -19.02 -17.78
CA PHE A 363 16.10 -18.69 -18.81
C PHE A 363 16.18 -17.23 -19.28
N GLN A 364 16.58 -16.31 -18.40
CA GLN A 364 16.70 -14.89 -18.75
C GLN A 364 17.90 -14.59 -19.65
N GLY A 365 18.99 -15.39 -19.53
CA GLY A 365 20.24 -15.21 -20.27
C GLY A 365 21.19 -14.23 -19.56
N GLU A 366 22.50 -14.52 -19.59
CA GLU A 366 23.50 -13.73 -18.83
C GLU A 366 23.86 -12.40 -19.51
N ASP A 367 23.71 -12.27 -20.84
CA ASP A 367 24.19 -11.11 -21.60
C ASP A 367 23.13 -10.05 -21.95
N GLN A 368 21.84 -10.40 -22.09
CA GLN A 368 20.76 -9.44 -22.37
C GLN A 368 19.39 -9.93 -21.82
N PRO A 369 18.67 -9.14 -21.00
CA PRO A 369 17.35 -9.53 -20.51
C PRO A 369 16.31 -9.49 -21.63
N ARG A 370 15.69 -10.64 -21.91
CA ARG A 370 14.55 -10.72 -22.84
C ARG A 370 13.38 -9.89 -22.30
N ARG A 371 12.80 -9.03 -23.14
CA ARG A 371 11.49 -8.41 -22.88
C ARG A 371 10.40 -9.48 -23.09
N LEU A 372 9.63 -9.70 -22.04
CA LEU A 372 8.66 -10.78 -21.94
C LEU A 372 7.30 -10.18 -21.62
N SER A 373 6.23 -10.82 -22.04
CA SER A 373 4.88 -10.43 -21.65
C SER A 373 4.12 -11.64 -21.15
N LEU A 374 3.26 -11.41 -20.16
CA LEU A 374 2.37 -12.39 -19.56
C LEU A 374 0.98 -12.25 -20.18
N SER A 375 0.58 -13.23 -21.00
CA SER A 375 -0.79 -13.34 -21.52
C SER A 375 -1.63 -14.20 -20.59
N VAL A 376 -2.71 -13.64 -20.04
CA VAL A 376 -3.62 -14.37 -19.14
C VAL A 376 -4.83 -14.86 -19.94
N SER A 377 -5.21 -16.13 -19.78
CA SER A 377 -6.44 -16.67 -20.38
C SER A 377 -7.14 -17.66 -19.44
N ALA A 378 -8.43 -17.91 -19.66
CA ALA A 378 -9.21 -18.85 -18.86
C ALA A 378 -10.10 -19.75 -19.74
N THR A 379 -10.42 -20.95 -19.25
CA THR A 379 -11.50 -21.79 -19.79
C THR A 379 -12.69 -21.81 -18.83
N ASN A 380 -13.91 -21.93 -19.37
CA ASN A 380 -15.17 -21.91 -18.63
C ASN A 380 -15.50 -20.59 -17.89
N ALA A 381 -14.76 -19.52 -18.21
CA ALA A 381 -15.01 -18.16 -17.74
C ALA A 381 -14.95 -17.16 -18.91
N SER A 382 -15.66 -16.04 -18.77
CA SER A 382 -15.64 -14.91 -19.70
C SER A 382 -15.21 -13.63 -18.98
N GLY A 383 -14.36 -12.82 -19.58
CA GLY A 383 -13.89 -11.56 -19.03
C GLY A 383 -12.93 -10.87 -19.98
N GLU A 384 -12.29 -9.79 -19.51
CA GLU A 384 -11.17 -9.20 -20.23
C GLU A 384 -9.87 -9.92 -19.84
N PHE A 385 -9.02 -10.14 -20.84
CA PHE A 385 -7.82 -10.97 -20.75
C PHE A 385 -6.60 -10.11 -21.09
N PRO A 386 -5.91 -9.53 -20.08
CA PRO A 386 -4.80 -8.63 -20.33
C PRO A 386 -3.54 -9.38 -20.79
N ILE A 387 -2.72 -8.64 -21.54
CA ILE A 387 -1.31 -8.95 -21.76
C ILE A 387 -0.53 -7.93 -20.95
N ILE A 388 0.36 -8.39 -20.07
CA ILE A 388 1.10 -7.57 -19.12
C ILE A 388 2.59 -7.66 -19.46
N ASP A 389 3.20 -6.55 -19.84
CA ASP A 389 4.62 -6.50 -20.18
C ASP A 389 5.52 -6.58 -18.93
N LEU A 390 6.67 -7.21 -19.08
CA LEU A 390 7.68 -7.46 -18.06
C LEU A 390 9.05 -6.98 -18.60
N PRO A 391 9.87 -6.25 -17.82
CA PRO A 391 9.77 -6.01 -16.38
C PRO A 391 9.11 -4.66 -16.03
N THR A 392 8.25 -4.67 -15.00
CA THR A 392 7.74 -3.45 -14.35
C THR A 392 8.71 -3.06 -13.22
N ASP A 393 9.28 -1.85 -13.27
CA ASP A 393 10.42 -1.40 -12.45
C ASP A 393 10.41 -1.78 -10.96
N ASP A 394 11.55 -2.24 -10.44
CA ASP A 394 11.76 -2.74 -9.07
C ASP A 394 11.44 -1.76 -7.91
N ASN A 395 11.15 -0.48 -8.21
CA ASN A 395 10.99 0.59 -7.20
C ASN A 395 9.60 1.24 -7.14
N HIS A 396 8.67 0.95 -8.05
CA HIS A 396 7.31 1.47 -7.97
C HIS A 396 6.34 0.33 -7.62
N PHE A 397 5.40 0.59 -6.70
CA PHE A 397 4.32 -0.33 -6.33
C PHE A 397 3.30 -0.49 -7.48
N PHE A 398 3.73 -1.08 -8.59
CA PHE A 398 2.89 -1.36 -9.74
C PHE A 398 2.02 -2.58 -9.46
N PHE A 399 0.90 -2.36 -8.76
CA PHE A 399 -0.18 -3.33 -8.70
C PHE A 399 -0.90 -3.33 -10.06
N PRO A 400 -0.76 -4.38 -10.89
CA PRO A 400 -1.53 -4.47 -12.13
C PRO A 400 -3.02 -4.51 -11.77
N GLU A 401 -3.86 -3.93 -12.63
CA GLU A 401 -5.30 -3.91 -12.37
C GLU A 401 -5.86 -5.33 -12.22
N PRO A 402 -6.76 -5.58 -11.25
CA PRO A 402 -7.25 -6.92 -10.97
C PRO A 402 -8.02 -7.47 -12.17
N ILE A 403 -7.73 -8.71 -12.54
CA ILE A 403 -8.35 -9.39 -13.68
C ILE A 403 -9.73 -9.88 -13.25
N VAL A 404 -10.78 -9.40 -13.92
CA VAL A 404 -12.18 -9.72 -13.58
C VAL A 404 -12.75 -10.68 -14.60
N LEU A 405 -13.11 -11.87 -14.13
CA LEU A 405 -13.76 -12.93 -14.90
C LEU A 405 -15.16 -13.24 -14.34
N PHE A 406 -16.02 -13.81 -15.17
CA PHE A 406 -17.35 -14.26 -14.82
C PHE A 406 -17.54 -15.73 -15.20
N ALA A 407 -18.10 -16.53 -14.30
CA ALA A 407 -18.37 -17.95 -14.53
C ALA A 407 -19.66 -18.40 -13.84
N ALA A 408 -20.40 -19.32 -14.46
CA ALA A 408 -21.56 -19.95 -13.83
C ALA A 408 -21.16 -20.95 -12.73
N LYS A 409 -19.95 -21.51 -12.85
CA LYS A 409 -19.33 -22.44 -11.91
C LYS A 409 -17.85 -22.09 -11.76
N PRO A 410 -17.48 -21.26 -10.78
CA PRO A 410 -16.08 -20.88 -10.53
C PRO A 410 -15.14 -22.08 -10.34
N GLU A 411 -15.66 -23.18 -9.80
CA GLU A 411 -14.93 -24.43 -9.64
C GLU A 411 -14.57 -25.12 -10.97
N GLU A 412 -15.26 -24.86 -12.08
CA GLU A 412 -14.90 -25.43 -13.39
C GLU A 412 -13.88 -24.58 -14.16
N VAL A 413 -13.38 -23.48 -13.57
CA VAL A 413 -12.47 -22.52 -14.22
C VAL A 413 -11.00 -22.96 -14.12
N VAL A 414 -10.34 -22.95 -15.28
CA VAL A 414 -8.89 -23.19 -15.40
C VAL A 414 -8.24 -21.92 -15.94
N LEU A 415 -7.30 -21.37 -15.18
CA LEU A 415 -6.47 -20.22 -15.55
C LEU A 415 -5.18 -20.67 -16.23
N LYS A 416 -4.75 -19.93 -17.24
CA LYS A 416 -3.50 -20.14 -17.97
C LYS A 416 -2.73 -18.83 -18.03
N PHE A 417 -1.44 -18.94 -17.76
CA PHE A 417 -0.50 -17.83 -17.67
C PHE A 417 0.62 -18.10 -18.68
N ASP A 418 0.50 -17.52 -19.87
CA ASP A 418 1.38 -17.80 -21.00
C ASP A 418 2.46 -16.72 -21.12
N LEU A 419 3.71 -17.14 -21.01
CA LEU A 419 4.88 -16.28 -21.18
C LEU A 419 5.24 -16.21 -22.66
N ILE A 420 5.22 -15.00 -23.23
CA ILE A 420 5.48 -14.71 -24.65
C ILE A 420 6.54 -13.62 -24.79
N GLU A 421 7.10 -13.45 -26.00
CA GLU A 421 8.01 -12.34 -26.31
C GLU A 421 7.20 -11.07 -26.66
N THR A 422 7.54 -9.94 -26.04
CA THR A 422 6.77 -8.67 -26.17
C THR A 422 6.65 -8.17 -27.61
N PHE A 423 7.69 -8.39 -28.44
CA PHE A 423 7.74 -7.95 -29.84
C PHE A 423 7.62 -9.11 -30.85
N GLY A 424 7.00 -10.22 -30.45
CA GLY A 424 6.80 -11.38 -31.33
C GLY A 424 5.96 -11.04 -32.58
N SER A 425 6.36 -11.54 -33.74
CA SER A 425 5.81 -11.16 -35.06
C SER A 425 4.38 -11.69 -35.36
N SER A 426 3.70 -12.32 -34.42
CA SER A 426 2.26 -12.64 -34.50
C SER A 426 1.65 -12.88 -33.13
N ARG A 427 0.31 -12.84 -33.01
CA ARG A 427 -0.43 -13.26 -31.81
C ARG A 427 -0.35 -14.77 -31.52
N GLU A 428 0.20 -15.54 -32.44
CA GLU A 428 0.50 -16.98 -32.29
C GLU A 428 2.02 -17.21 -32.09
N SER A 429 2.77 -16.17 -31.69
CA SER A 429 4.18 -16.33 -31.29
C SER A 429 4.31 -17.40 -30.22
N SER A 430 5.33 -18.23 -30.35
CA SER A 430 5.44 -19.48 -29.58
C SER A 430 5.50 -19.20 -28.08
N VAL A 431 4.44 -19.62 -27.36
CA VAL A 431 4.41 -19.65 -25.89
C VAL A 431 5.72 -20.24 -25.38
N LEU A 432 6.51 -19.45 -24.66
CA LEU A 432 7.83 -19.87 -24.16
C LEU A 432 7.67 -20.79 -22.96
N ALA A 433 6.80 -20.38 -22.02
CA ALA A 433 6.43 -21.15 -20.84
C ALA A 433 4.96 -20.93 -20.50
N ARG A 434 4.33 -21.89 -19.81
CA ARG A 434 2.94 -21.81 -19.36
C ARG A 434 2.84 -22.18 -17.88
N GLY A 435 2.20 -21.33 -17.10
CA GLY A 435 1.59 -21.68 -15.82
C GLY A 435 0.14 -22.10 -16.02
N THR A 436 -0.38 -23.03 -15.22
CA THR A 436 -1.79 -23.41 -15.25
C THR A 436 -2.29 -23.64 -13.83
N SER A 437 -3.42 -23.02 -13.49
CA SER A 437 -4.12 -23.16 -12.22
C SER A 437 -5.54 -23.65 -12.48
N VAL A 438 -6.09 -24.43 -11.55
CA VAL A 438 -7.52 -24.69 -11.46
C VAL A 438 -8.02 -24.06 -10.17
N LEU A 439 -9.17 -23.40 -10.19
CA LEU A 439 -9.76 -22.78 -9.00
C LEU A 439 -10.49 -23.80 -8.08
N VAL A 440 -10.41 -25.10 -8.39
CA VAL A 440 -10.89 -26.19 -7.51
C VAL A 440 -9.96 -26.38 -6.32
N GLY A 441 -10.55 -26.46 -5.14
CA GLY A 441 -10.10 -27.40 -4.10
C GLY A 441 -9.72 -26.80 -2.76
N ASP A 442 -9.20 -25.57 -2.76
CA ASP A 442 -8.65 -24.97 -1.55
C ASP A 442 -9.60 -23.92 -0.94
N PHE A 443 -10.10 -24.28 0.25
CA PHE A 443 -10.76 -23.47 1.29
C PHE A 443 -12.10 -22.77 0.98
N ILE A 444 -12.39 -22.36 -0.26
CA ILE A 444 -13.58 -21.53 -0.57
C ILE A 444 -14.87 -22.37 -0.72
N PHE A 445 -14.79 -23.61 -1.21
CA PHE A 445 -15.97 -24.42 -1.58
C PHE A 445 -16.24 -25.63 -0.67
N THR A 446 -15.46 -25.82 0.40
CA THR A 446 -15.71 -26.91 1.35
C THR A 446 -17.00 -26.64 2.14
N LYS A 447 -17.89 -27.65 2.26
CA LYS A 447 -19.17 -27.56 3.01
C LYS A 447 -19.02 -27.27 4.52
N SER A 448 -17.80 -27.06 5.00
CA SER A 448 -17.49 -26.48 6.31
C SER A 448 -17.96 -25.02 6.36
N LYS A 449 -18.84 -24.68 7.31
CA LYS A 449 -19.34 -23.31 7.55
C LYS A 449 -18.28 -22.34 8.13
N GLY A 450 -17.01 -22.55 7.81
CA GLY A 450 -15.88 -21.77 8.29
C GLY A 450 -14.54 -22.50 8.24
N PHE A 451 -13.47 -21.71 8.25
CA PHE A 451 -12.07 -22.08 8.30
C PHE A 451 -11.61 -22.46 9.72
N ARG A 452 -10.54 -23.27 9.83
CA ARG A 452 -9.78 -23.47 11.07
C ARG A 452 -8.29 -23.63 10.75
N GLY A 453 -7.45 -22.76 11.31
CA GLY A 453 -6.00 -22.81 11.10
C GLY A 453 -5.28 -21.61 11.74
N PRO A 454 -3.94 -21.66 11.84
CA PRO A 454 -3.14 -20.52 12.27
C PRO A 454 -3.20 -19.40 11.21
N THR A 455 -3.42 -18.16 11.65
CA THR A 455 -3.44 -16.95 10.82
C THR A 455 -2.08 -16.62 10.20
N GLU A 456 -0.99 -16.99 10.85
CA GLU A 456 0.39 -16.55 10.57
C GLU A 456 0.90 -16.75 9.13
N LYS A 457 0.21 -17.53 8.27
CA LYS A 457 0.62 -17.83 6.88
C LYS A 457 -0.52 -18.02 5.86
N ALA A 458 -1.75 -17.64 6.17
CA ALA A 458 -2.90 -17.88 5.30
C ALA A 458 -3.61 -16.57 4.92
N SER A 459 -3.73 -16.30 3.62
CA SER A 459 -4.62 -15.25 3.13
C SER A 459 -6.08 -15.58 3.48
N LEU A 460 -6.89 -14.56 3.76
CA LEU A 460 -8.35 -14.68 3.87
C LEU A 460 -9.02 -14.86 2.48
N ARG A 461 -8.22 -14.77 1.41
CA ARG A 461 -8.56 -15.04 0.01
C ARG A 461 -8.05 -16.43 -0.41
N GLY A 462 -8.42 -16.87 -1.61
CA GLY A 462 -7.67 -17.95 -2.26
C GLY A 462 -6.29 -17.43 -2.68
N GLN A 463 -5.20 -18.11 -2.31
CA GLN A 463 -3.84 -17.77 -2.73
C GLN A 463 -3.22 -18.99 -3.41
N GLN A 464 -2.63 -18.81 -4.59
CA GLN A 464 -1.95 -19.88 -5.31
C GLN A 464 -0.64 -19.40 -5.92
N THR A 465 0.34 -20.31 -5.99
CA THR A 465 1.59 -20.12 -6.73
C THR A 465 1.72 -21.24 -7.75
N VAL A 466 1.77 -20.89 -9.03
CA VAL A 466 1.91 -21.85 -10.13
C VAL A 466 3.35 -21.91 -10.64
N PRO A 467 3.89 -23.11 -10.96
CA PRO A 467 5.13 -23.22 -11.70
C PRO A 467 4.91 -22.84 -13.17
N LEU A 468 5.86 -22.12 -13.74
CA LEU A 468 5.96 -21.82 -15.16
C LEU A 468 6.81 -22.90 -15.83
N VAL A 469 6.22 -23.63 -16.78
CA VAL A 469 6.84 -24.79 -17.43
C VAL A 469 7.10 -24.49 -18.90
N GLN A 470 8.32 -24.73 -19.38
CA GLN A 470 8.74 -24.41 -20.74
C GLN A 470 7.96 -25.23 -21.77
N ALA A 471 7.41 -24.61 -22.81
CA ALA A 471 6.55 -25.30 -23.77
C ALA A 471 7.28 -26.33 -24.66
N LYS A 472 8.58 -26.13 -24.87
CA LYS A 472 9.43 -26.97 -25.73
C LYS A 472 9.88 -28.26 -25.04
N ASP A 473 10.44 -28.12 -23.83
CA ASP A 473 11.21 -29.16 -23.15
C ASP A 473 10.56 -29.63 -21.82
N LEU A 474 9.49 -28.95 -21.37
CA LEU A 474 8.79 -29.14 -20.08
C LEU A 474 9.65 -28.88 -18.82
N ASP A 475 10.77 -28.17 -18.97
CA ASP A 475 11.60 -27.73 -17.86
C ASP A 475 10.93 -26.63 -17.00
N TYR A 476 11.29 -26.59 -15.72
CA TYR A 476 10.89 -25.51 -14.81
C TYR A 476 11.62 -24.22 -15.15
N VAL A 477 10.85 -23.16 -15.40
CA VAL A 477 11.36 -21.84 -15.78
C VAL A 477 11.24 -20.82 -14.64
N GLY A 478 10.25 -20.98 -13.76
CA GLY A 478 9.95 -19.98 -12.73
C GLY A 478 8.63 -20.21 -12.02
N THR A 479 8.18 -19.20 -11.26
CA THR A 479 6.90 -19.19 -10.55
C THR A 479 6.13 -17.90 -10.78
N LEU A 480 4.81 -18.01 -10.69
CA LEU A 480 3.89 -16.89 -10.64
C LEU A 480 2.94 -17.09 -9.46
N GLY A 481 2.84 -16.11 -8.57
CA GLY A 481 1.93 -16.08 -7.43
C GLY A 481 0.77 -15.10 -7.66
N PHE A 482 -0.42 -15.48 -7.23
CA PHE A 482 -1.62 -14.64 -7.29
C PHE A 482 -2.60 -14.96 -6.16
N GLU A 483 -3.42 -13.97 -5.83
CA GLU A 483 -4.60 -14.12 -5.00
C GLU A 483 -5.88 -14.07 -5.85
N PHE A 484 -6.95 -14.69 -5.37
CA PHE A 484 -8.25 -14.62 -6.00
C PHE A 484 -9.41 -14.58 -4.99
N PHE A 485 -10.47 -13.88 -5.35
CA PHE A 485 -11.72 -13.80 -4.59
C PHE A 485 -12.91 -14.11 -5.50
N VAL A 486 -13.86 -14.89 -4.99
CA VAL A 486 -15.05 -15.34 -5.72
C VAL A 486 -16.30 -14.80 -5.03
N ILE A 487 -17.14 -14.09 -5.77
CA ILE A 487 -18.39 -13.51 -5.28
C ILE A 487 -19.54 -14.18 -6.01
N THR A 488 -20.41 -14.86 -5.25
CA THR A 488 -21.60 -15.53 -5.78
C THR A 488 -22.79 -14.56 -5.85
N PRO A 489 -23.73 -14.74 -6.82
CA PRO A 489 -24.99 -14.00 -6.82
C PRO A 489 -25.80 -14.22 -5.54
N PHE A 490 -26.50 -13.19 -5.07
CA PHE A 490 -27.45 -13.26 -3.97
C PHE A 490 -28.88 -13.07 -4.50
N GLN A 491 -29.83 -13.86 -4.00
CA GLN A 491 -31.22 -13.82 -4.44
C GLN A 491 -32.16 -13.74 -3.24
N HIS A 492 -33.07 -12.76 -3.24
CA HIS A 492 -34.07 -12.61 -2.18
C HIS A 492 -35.39 -12.01 -2.71
N LYS A 493 -36.51 -12.42 -2.12
CA LYS A 493 -37.87 -12.01 -2.50
C LYS A 493 -38.14 -10.50 -2.43
N ASN A 494 -37.39 -9.77 -1.60
CA ASN A 494 -37.52 -8.33 -1.39
C ASN A 494 -36.45 -7.51 -2.15
N LEU A 495 -35.50 -8.16 -2.83
CA LEU A 495 -34.50 -7.50 -3.67
C LEU A 495 -35.18 -6.89 -4.90
N ARG A 496 -34.92 -5.60 -5.18
CA ARG A 496 -35.62 -4.86 -6.24
C ARG A 496 -34.69 -3.92 -6.99
N VAL A 497 -34.66 -4.03 -8.31
CA VAL A 497 -33.98 -3.07 -9.18
C VAL A 497 -34.87 -1.83 -9.33
N GLY A 498 -34.42 -0.68 -8.80
CA GLY A 498 -35.11 0.61 -8.98
C GLY A 498 -34.64 1.72 -8.04
N ASP A 499 -34.87 2.97 -8.46
CA ASP A 499 -34.24 4.21 -7.97
C ASP A 499 -34.52 4.62 -6.51
N ARG A 500 -35.23 3.81 -5.72
CA ARG A 500 -35.78 4.24 -4.41
C ARG A 500 -34.76 4.34 -3.27
N TYR A 501 -33.66 3.59 -3.31
CA TYR A 501 -32.80 3.38 -2.14
C TYR A 501 -31.32 3.70 -2.38
N THR A 502 -30.88 3.80 -3.64
CA THR A 502 -29.47 4.01 -4.02
C THR A 502 -29.01 5.48 -4.02
N TYR A 503 -29.91 6.43 -3.80
CA TYR A 503 -29.58 7.86 -3.90
C TYR A 503 -29.39 8.50 -2.50
N TYR A 504 -28.15 8.69 -2.09
CA TYR A 504 -27.83 9.55 -0.93
C TYR A 504 -27.71 11.01 -1.40
N LYS A 505 -28.59 11.88 -0.90
CA LYS A 505 -28.57 13.32 -1.20
C LYS A 505 -28.25 14.14 0.04
N SER A 506 -26.97 14.38 0.29
CA SER A 506 -26.59 15.41 1.25
C SER A 506 -26.71 16.80 0.61
N VAL A 507 -27.46 17.69 1.27
CA VAL A 507 -27.49 19.13 0.96
C VAL A 507 -26.66 19.90 1.99
N ASP A 508 -26.46 19.31 3.17
CA ASP A 508 -25.73 19.84 4.32
C ASP A 508 -25.22 18.65 5.18
N THR A 509 -24.07 18.81 5.85
CA THR A 509 -23.38 17.74 6.59
C THR A 509 -24.27 17.09 7.64
N GLN A 510 -24.48 15.78 7.53
CA GLN A 510 -25.36 15.00 8.41
C GLN A 510 -24.63 14.50 9.66
N VAL A 511 -25.39 14.23 10.72
CA VAL A 511 -24.88 13.67 11.97
C VAL A 511 -25.26 12.19 12.07
N ILE A 512 -24.25 11.33 12.02
CA ILE A 512 -24.40 9.90 12.27
C ILE A 512 -24.08 9.65 13.75
N GLY A 513 -25.07 9.15 14.49
CA GLY A 513 -24.90 8.79 15.89
C GLY A 513 -24.24 7.43 16.00
N HIS A 514 -22.96 7.42 16.35
CA HIS A 514 -22.25 6.21 16.75
C HIS A 514 -22.90 5.60 18.01
N ARG A 515 -22.63 4.32 18.28
CA ARG A 515 -23.12 3.55 19.46
C ARG A 515 -22.76 4.15 20.84
N GLY A 516 -22.04 5.28 20.86
CA GLY A 516 -21.48 5.94 22.02
C GLY A 516 -20.22 5.20 22.47
N SER A 517 -19.04 5.82 22.35
CA SER A 517 -17.73 5.26 22.71
C SER A 517 -17.51 5.00 24.21
N GLY A 518 -18.59 4.87 24.99
CA GLY A 518 -18.54 4.52 26.41
C GLY A 518 -17.59 5.37 27.25
N MET A 519 -17.33 6.62 26.82
CA MET A 519 -16.23 7.44 27.35
C MET A 519 -16.54 7.90 28.77
N ASN A 520 -16.27 7.00 29.72
CA ASN A 520 -16.45 7.16 31.16
C ASN A 520 -15.40 8.11 31.75
N LYS A 521 -15.35 9.36 31.26
CA LYS A 521 -14.72 10.48 31.97
C LYS A 521 -15.53 10.71 33.25
N LYS A 522 -14.88 10.57 34.41
CA LYS A 522 -15.49 10.82 35.74
C LYS A 522 -16.23 12.16 35.75
N GLY A 523 -17.55 12.12 35.89
CA GLY A 523 -18.42 13.31 35.96
C GLY A 523 -19.39 13.51 34.80
N SER A 524 -19.33 12.71 33.73
CA SER A 524 -20.37 12.67 32.70
C SER A 524 -21.70 12.12 33.25
N LYS A 525 -22.83 12.70 32.84
CA LYS A 525 -24.18 12.36 33.34
C LYS A 525 -24.95 11.59 32.26
N LEU A 526 -25.54 10.45 32.66
CA LEU A 526 -26.08 9.38 31.82
C LEU A 526 -25.02 8.62 31.00
N GLN A 527 -24.84 7.35 31.34
CA GLN A 527 -23.99 6.39 30.65
C GLN A 527 -24.90 5.26 30.16
N VAL A 528 -25.31 5.26 28.89
CA VAL A 528 -26.11 4.17 28.30
C VAL A 528 -25.15 3.09 27.80
N GLY A 529 -25.42 1.82 28.10
CA GLY A 529 -24.61 0.70 27.65
C GLY A 529 -24.59 0.55 26.12
N GLU A 530 -23.40 0.35 25.57
CA GLU A 530 -23.10 0.14 24.15
C GLU A 530 -23.71 -1.18 23.65
N ASN A 531 -23.93 -1.31 22.35
CA ASN A 531 -24.49 -2.52 21.73
C ASN A 531 -25.90 -2.89 22.24
N THR A 532 -26.69 -1.88 22.62
CA THR A 532 -28.08 -2.03 23.08
C THR A 532 -29.03 -1.19 22.25
N VAL A 533 -30.27 -1.67 22.07
CA VAL A 533 -31.36 -0.90 21.41
C VAL A 533 -31.53 0.48 22.05
N LEU A 534 -31.36 0.60 23.37
CA LEU A 534 -31.50 1.85 24.11
C LEU A 534 -30.47 2.91 23.68
N ALA A 535 -29.24 2.53 23.37
CA ALA A 535 -28.22 3.45 22.86
C ALA A 535 -28.66 4.06 21.51
N PHE A 536 -29.10 3.21 20.58
CA PHE A 536 -29.56 3.63 19.25
C PHE A 536 -30.83 4.50 19.30
N VAL A 537 -31.81 4.11 20.13
CA VAL A 537 -33.02 4.91 20.37
C VAL A 537 -32.66 6.28 20.96
N THR A 538 -31.65 6.33 21.85
CA THR A 538 -31.16 7.59 22.44
C THR A 538 -30.50 8.48 21.40
N ALA A 539 -29.58 7.96 20.57
CA ALA A 539 -28.94 8.71 19.49
C ALA A 539 -29.96 9.29 18.48
N ALA A 540 -30.94 8.46 18.07
CA ALA A 540 -32.05 8.90 17.22
C ALA A 540 -32.91 9.99 17.90
N SER A 541 -33.18 9.87 19.21
CA SER A 541 -33.97 10.85 19.98
C SER A 541 -33.21 12.18 20.21
N LEU A 542 -31.88 12.14 20.29
CA LEU A 542 -31.03 13.33 20.27
C LEU A 542 -30.93 13.96 18.87
N GLY A 543 -31.46 13.26 17.86
CA GLY A 543 -31.71 13.75 16.51
C GLY A 543 -30.57 13.54 15.53
N ALA A 544 -29.81 12.45 15.67
CA ALA A 544 -28.96 11.93 14.60
C ALA A 544 -29.84 11.50 13.41
N GLU A 545 -29.40 11.79 12.18
CA GLU A 545 -30.09 11.40 10.97
C GLU A 545 -29.93 9.88 10.67
N TYR A 546 -28.78 9.31 11.06
CA TYR A 546 -28.51 7.86 11.05
C TYR A 546 -27.97 7.41 12.40
N VAL A 547 -28.12 6.14 12.74
CA VAL A 547 -27.39 5.50 13.84
C VAL A 547 -26.49 4.38 13.32
N GLU A 548 -25.31 4.24 13.92
CA GLU A 548 -24.26 3.32 13.48
C GLU A 548 -23.99 2.22 14.50
N PHE A 549 -23.77 1.00 13.99
CA PHE A 549 -23.39 -0.15 14.80
C PHE A 549 -22.74 -1.27 13.99
N ASP A 550 -21.91 -2.07 14.66
CA ASP A 550 -21.20 -3.21 14.08
C ASP A 550 -22.10 -4.45 14.14
N VAL A 551 -22.15 -5.19 13.03
CA VAL A 551 -22.79 -6.48 12.94
C VAL A 551 -21.74 -7.57 12.76
N GLN A 552 -21.86 -8.61 13.58
CA GLN A 552 -21.08 -9.84 13.46
C GLN A 552 -21.99 -11.08 13.51
N LEU A 553 -21.45 -12.24 13.09
CA LEU A 553 -22.14 -13.53 13.23
C LEU A 553 -21.70 -14.32 14.46
N THR A 554 -22.69 -14.85 15.18
CA THR A 554 -22.53 -15.91 16.18
C THR A 554 -22.22 -17.27 15.53
N ARG A 555 -21.83 -18.28 16.32
CA ARG A 555 -21.48 -19.64 15.85
C ARG A 555 -22.61 -20.33 15.07
N ASP A 556 -23.85 -20.06 15.45
CA ASP A 556 -25.08 -20.54 14.82
C ASP A 556 -25.56 -19.66 13.65
N LEU A 557 -24.71 -18.74 13.17
CA LEU A 557 -24.94 -17.81 12.05
C LEU A 557 -26.12 -16.86 12.28
N VAL A 558 -26.30 -16.38 13.52
CA VAL A 558 -27.26 -15.29 13.80
C VAL A 558 -26.52 -13.94 13.84
N PRO A 559 -26.94 -12.94 13.04
CA PRO A 559 -26.41 -11.58 13.11
C PRO A 559 -26.74 -10.88 14.43
N VAL A 560 -25.70 -10.48 15.15
CA VAL A 560 -25.78 -9.76 16.44
C VAL A 560 -25.07 -8.43 16.35
N VAL A 561 -25.49 -7.47 17.18
CA VAL A 561 -24.85 -6.15 17.25
C VAL A 561 -23.76 -6.16 18.31
N TYR A 562 -22.49 -6.12 17.88
CA TYR A 562 -21.33 -6.21 18.77
C TYR A 562 -20.02 -5.83 18.03
N HIS A 563 -19.13 -5.08 18.69
CA HIS A 563 -17.96 -4.43 18.03
C HIS A 563 -16.58 -5.07 18.30
N ASP A 564 -16.42 -5.84 19.36
CA ASP A 564 -15.16 -6.53 19.64
C ASP A 564 -15.18 -7.89 18.93
N PHE A 565 -14.05 -8.39 18.42
CA PHE A 565 -14.01 -9.78 17.93
C PHE A 565 -14.08 -10.81 19.07
N THR A 566 -13.69 -10.40 20.29
CA THR A 566 -13.76 -11.20 21.51
C THR A 566 -14.80 -10.69 22.50
N VAL A 567 -15.54 -11.62 23.09
CA VAL A 567 -16.45 -11.41 24.20
C VAL A 567 -15.65 -11.51 25.50
N THR A 568 -15.53 -10.38 26.19
CA THR A 568 -14.74 -10.24 27.43
C THR A 568 -15.61 -10.13 28.69
N GLU A 569 -16.93 -10.10 28.53
CA GLU A 569 -17.98 -10.11 29.58
C GLU A 569 -17.85 -11.26 30.58
N THR A 570 -17.22 -12.36 30.17
CA THR A 570 -17.02 -13.55 31.01
C THR A 570 -15.78 -13.44 31.91
N GLY A 571 -14.90 -12.46 31.66
CA GLY A 571 -13.55 -12.40 32.22
C GLY A 571 -12.50 -13.19 31.42
N TYR A 572 -12.92 -13.89 30.37
CA TYR A 572 -12.04 -14.58 29.40
C TYR A 572 -12.23 -13.96 28.02
N ASP A 573 -11.19 -13.94 27.20
CA ASP A 573 -11.26 -13.48 25.81
C ASP A 573 -11.79 -14.62 24.91
N ILE A 574 -13.10 -14.61 24.60
CA ILE A 574 -13.75 -15.68 23.81
C ILE A 574 -14.18 -15.13 22.44
N PRO A 575 -13.71 -15.66 21.29
CA PRO A 575 -14.16 -15.20 19.98
C PRO A 575 -15.69 -15.28 19.82
N LEU A 576 -16.32 -14.21 19.34
CA LEU A 576 -17.78 -14.11 19.24
C LEU A 576 -18.38 -15.23 18.37
N ASN A 577 -17.71 -15.58 17.28
CA ASN A 577 -18.12 -16.63 16.36
C ASN A 577 -17.97 -18.06 16.92
N SER A 578 -17.49 -18.21 18.16
CA SER A 578 -17.37 -19.50 18.87
C SER A 578 -18.50 -19.74 19.88
N ILE A 579 -19.35 -18.75 20.16
CA ILE A 579 -20.52 -18.87 21.04
C ILE A 579 -21.84 -18.79 20.25
N THR A 580 -22.91 -19.39 20.76
CA THR A 580 -24.25 -19.30 20.15
C THR A 580 -24.96 -17.99 20.50
N LEU A 581 -26.01 -17.65 19.75
CA LEU A 581 -26.94 -16.57 20.10
C LEU A 581 -27.44 -16.70 21.55
N GLU A 582 -27.88 -17.89 21.95
CA GLU A 582 -28.39 -18.13 23.30
C GLU A 582 -27.33 -17.82 24.36
N GLN A 583 -26.07 -18.21 24.13
CA GLN A 583 -24.96 -17.89 25.01
C GLN A 583 -24.69 -16.38 25.04
N PHE A 584 -24.63 -15.73 23.87
CA PHE A 584 -24.38 -14.30 23.71
C PHE A 584 -25.42 -13.44 24.45
N LEU A 585 -26.71 -13.68 24.23
CA LEU A 585 -27.77 -12.93 24.92
C LEU A 585 -27.77 -13.19 26.45
N ASN A 586 -27.34 -14.38 26.89
CA ASN A 586 -27.22 -14.71 28.32
C ASN A 586 -25.95 -14.18 29.01
N LEU A 587 -24.97 -13.63 28.28
CA LEU A 587 -23.79 -12.98 28.87
C LEU A 587 -24.19 -11.87 29.86
N ARG A 588 -25.31 -11.18 29.58
CA ARG A 588 -25.90 -10.17 30.45
C ARG A 588 -27.39 -10.43 30.64
N ARG A 589 -27.72 -11.31 31.61
CA ARG A 589 -29.12 -11.54 32.01
C ARG A 589 -29.79 -10.24 32.45
N SER A 590 -30.95 -9.96 31.86
CA SER A 590 -31.89 -8.92 32.28
C SER A 590 -32.46 -9.23 33.67
N GLY A 591 -31.71 -8.93 34.74
CA GLY A 591 -32.08 -9.35 36.09
C GLY A 591 -31.31 -8.73 37.26
N GLN A 592 -30.41 -7.76 37.03
CA GLN A 592 -29.84 -6.92 38.09
C GLN A 592 -29.82 -5.43 37.70
N ILE A 593 -30.91 -4.96 37.08
CA ILE A 593 -31.29 -3.56 37.26
C ILE A 593 -31.60 -3.44 38.76
N LYS A 594 -30.74 -2.76 39.53
CA LYS A 594 -31.19 -2.18 40.79
C LYS A 594 -32.28 -1.19 40.43
N GLU A 595 -33.51 -1.48 40.81
CA GLU A 595 -34.61 -0.52 40.72
C GLU A 595 -34.26 0.72 41.56
N TYR A 596 -33.67 1.72 40.91
CA TYR A 596 -33.71 3.08 41.43
C TYR A 596 -35.16 3.52 41.32
N HIS A 597 -35.87 3.51 42.46
CA HIS A 597 -37.30 3.75 42.56
C HIS A 597 -37.79 4.97 41.75
N THR A 598 -38.20 4.73 40.50
CA THR A 598 -39.15 5.58 39.78
C THR A 598 -40.53 5.20 40.27
N GLY A 599 -41.03 5.94 41.27
CA GLY A 599 -42.28 5.61 41.96
C GLY A 599 -43.52 5.70 41.08
N VAL A 600 -43.87 4.62 40.40
CA VAL A 600 -45.16 4.36 39.75
C VAL A 600 -45.50 2.89 39.97
N SER A 601 -46.71 2.59 40.46
CA SER A 601 -47.11 1.26 40.91
C SER A 601 -47.79 0.41 39.82
N GLU A 602 -47.42 -0.88 39.83
CA GLU A 602 -48.24 -2.07 39.51
C GLU A 602 -48.90 -2.25 38.12
N GLY A 603 -48.52 -3.36 37.47
CA GLY A 603 -49.27 -4.02 36.40
C GLY A 603 -48.76 -5.46 36.21
N LEU A 604 -49.63 -6.48 36.32
CA LEU A 604 -49.22 -7.89 36.41
C LEU A 604 -48.79 -8.51 35.07
N HIS A 605 -47.63 -9.18 35.06
CA HIS A 605 -47.24 -10.34 34.22
C HIS A 605 -46.17 -11.13 35.01
N GLY A 606 -46.16 -12.46 35.11
CA GLY A 606 -47.15 -13.48 34.75
C GLY A 606 -46.91 -14.75 35.58
N THR A 607 -47.93 -15.60 35.71
CA THR A 607 -47.96 -16.78 36.60
C THR A 607 -46.95 -17.87 36.24
N MET A 608 -46.30 -18.47 37.24
CA MET A 608 -45.70 -19.81 37.14
C MET A 608 -46.51 -20.86 37.89
N VAL A 609 -46.71 -22.00 37.24
CA VAL A 609 -47.30 -23.26 37.71
C VAL A 609 -46.35 -24.36 37.21
N ALA A 610 -46.06 -25.47 37.89
CA ALA A 610 -46.01 -25.82 39.31
C ALA A 610 -45.26 -27.17 39.38
N ALA A 611 -44.63 -27.51 40.51
CA ALA A 611 -44.20 -28.89 40.78
C ALA A 611 -44.30 -29.23 42.28
N GLN A 612 -45.00 -30.32 42.53
CA GLN A 612 -45.42 -30.91 43.80
C GLN A 612 -44.30 -31.03 44.86
N ASP A 613 -44.50 -30.68 46.13
CA ASP A 613 -45.40 -31.25 47.16
C ASP A 613 -44.72 -32.37 47.97
N LEU A 614 -44.41 -32.09 49.25
CA LEU A 614 -44.11 -33.10 50.28
C LEU A 614 -44.34 -32.49 51.69
N SER A 615 -45.63 -32.29 51.99
CA SER A 615 -46.29 -32.45 53.30
C SER A 615 -45.55 -32.24 54.65
N ASN A 616 -46.22 -31.45 55.49
CA ASN A 616 -46.45 -31.64 56.93
C ASN A 616 -45.55 -31.00 58.02
N THR A 617 -46.04 -29.86 58.51
CA THR A 617 -46.45 -29.63 59.92
C THR A 617 -45.36 -29.50 61.00
N PHE A 618 -45.19 -28.28 61.55
CA PHE A 618 -45.76 -27.92 62.88
C PHE A 618 -45.68 -26.42 63.21
N ASN A 619 -46.63 -25.95 64.03
CA ASN A 619 -46.76 -24.57 64.51
C ASN A 619 -45.65 -24.15 65.50
N ARG A 620 -45.22 -22.88 65.43
CA ARG A 620 -45.39 -21.91 66.56
C ARG A 620 -45.04 -20.46 66.18
N ARG A 621 -45.80 -19.52 66.74
CA ARG A 621 -45.53 -18.08 66.80
C ARG A 621 -44.55 -17.79 67.95
N LEU A 622 -43.74 -16.72 67.85
CA LEU A 622 -43.73 -15.55 68.76
C LEU A 622 -42.45 -14.69 68.60
N ASP A 623 -42.68 -13.40 68.33
CA ASP A 623 -42.10 -12.18 68.92
C ASP A 623 -40.56 -11.98 69.08
N ASN A 624 -40.07 -11.00 68.32
CA ASN A 624 -39.41 -9.73 68.72
C ASN A 624 -38.25 -9.66 69.76
N TYR A 625 -37.36 -8.69 69.47
CA TYR A 625 -36.31 -8.04 70.31
C TYR A 625 -34.91 -8.68 70.45
N SER A 626 -34.04 -8.26 69.50
CA SER A 626 -32.79 -7.49 69.74
C SER A 626 -31.53 -8.12 70.43
N PRO A 627 -30.32 -7.56 70.15
CA PRO A 627 -29.00 -8.23 70.29
C PRO A 627 -28.28 -7.84 71.63
N PRO A 628 -26.98 -8.15 71.91
CA PRO A 628 -25.93 -8.74 71.06
C PRO A 628 -24.97 -9.80 71.70
N GLY A 629 -24.18 -10.47 70.84
CA GLY A 629 -22.77 -10.77 71.14
C GLY A 629 -22.33 -12.21 71.51
N VAL A 630 -21.24 -12.62 70.86
CA VAL A 630 -20.16 -13.52 71.36
C VAL A 630 -20.42 -15.04 71.45
N ARG A 631 -19.90 -15.74 70.43
CA ARG A 631 -19.17 -17.03 70.43
C ARG A 631 -19.75 -18.22 71.22
N MET A 632 -20.11 -19.27 70.47
CA MET A 632 -19.53 -20.59 70.74
C MET A 632 -18.40 -20.88 69.76
N ASN A 633 -17.27 -21.30 70.31
CA ASN A 633 -16.05 -21.66 69.60
C ASN A 633 -15.73 -23.13 69.95
N ARG A 634 -15.16 -23.87 68.99
CA ARG A 634 -14.08 -24.90 69.10
C ARG A 634 -13.90 -25.62 70.45
N SER A 635 -13.61 -26.92 70.51
CA SER A 635 -12.72 -27.77 69.68
C SER A 635 -12.96 -29.27 70.03
N HIS A 636 -12.45 -30.30 69.34
CA HIS A 636 -11.08 -30.66 68.89
C HIS A 636 -11.18 -31.71 67.75
N SER A 637 -10.15 -32.04 66.94
CA SER A 637 -8.70 -32.05 67.21
C SER A 637 -7.78 -31.58 66.05
N PHE A 638 -7.11 -32.51 65.33
CA PHE A 638 -5.71 -32.37 64.87
C PHE A 638 -5.36 -33.33 63.71
N SER A 639 -4.24 -33.24 62.96
CA SER A 639 -3.03 -32.37 62.89
C SER A 639 -2.31 -32.60 61.53
N ALA A 640 -1.27 -31.87 61.05
CA ALA A 640 -0.61 -30.59 61.39
C ALA A 640 0.25 -30.10 60.19
N GLY A 641 0.66 -28.82 60.16
CA GLY A 641 1.58 -28.22 59.17
C GLY A 641 1.32 -26.72 58.99
N SER A 642 2.34 -25.89 58.76
CA SER A 642 2.23 -24.41 58.89
C SER A 642 2.64 -23.60 57.64
N LEU A 643 2.10 -22.38 57.55
CA LEU A 643 2.46 -21.20 56.73
C LEU A 643 1.88 -21.02 55.30
N THR A 644 1.45 -19.77 55.08
CA THR A 644 1.15 -19.01 53.83
C THR A 644 -0.21 -19.10 53.13
N GLY A 645 -0.81 -17.91 52.92
CA GLY A 645 -1.51 -17.47 51.69
C GLY A 645 -2.86 -18.08 51.29
N THR A 646 -3.91 -17.25 51.21
CA THR A 646 -4.84 -17.13 50.06
C THR A 646 -5.98 -16.14 50.37
N SER A 647 -6.14 -15.11 49.55
CA SER A 647 -7.33 -14.25 49.51
C SER A 647 -8.19 -14.65 48.32
N SER A 648 -9.51 -14.78 48.50
CA SER A 648 -10.46 -14.95 47.39
C SER A 648 -10.50 -13.69 46.50
N PRO A 649 -10.37 -13.80 45.17
CA PRO A 649 -10.39 -12.64 44.28
C PRO A 649 -11.76 -11.97 44.25
N LYS A 650 -11.78 -10.65 44.09
CA LYS A 650 -13.00 -9.88 43.84
C LYS A 650 -13.39 -9.97 42.36
N ARG A 651 -14.64 -9.63 42.03
CA ARG A 651 -15.14 -9.59 40.64
C ARG A 651 -14.36 -8.62 39.73
N SER A 652 -13.70 -7.60 40.28
CA SER A 652 -12.77 -6.72 39.57
C SER A 652 -11.59 -7.50 38.94
N ASP A 653 -11.00 -8.38 39.75
CA ASP A 653 -9.70 -9.01 39.52
C ASP A 653 -9.73 -10.03 38.37
N ILE A 654 -10.93 -10.42 37.91
CA ILE A 654 -11.13 -11.34 36.78
C ILE A 654 -11.07 -10.56 35.46
N PHE A 655 -11.70 -9.39 35.37
CA PHE A 655 -11.69 -8.57 34.14
C PHE A 655 -10.29 -8.02 33.82
N GLU A 656 -9.48 -7.73 34.85
CA GLU A 656 -8.07 -7.32 34.71
C GLU A 656 -7.21 -8.33 33.92
N GLN A 657 -7.64 -9.59 33.79
CA GLN A 657 -6.89 -10.61 33.05
C GLN A 657 -7.16 -10.62 31.53
N THR A 658 -8.21 -9.95 31.07
CA THR A 658 -8.58 -9.85 29.64
C THR A 658 -7.55 -9.07 28.84
N ARG A 659 -7.39 -9.39 27.54
CA ARG A 659 -6.50 -8.64 26.63
C ARG A 659 -6.86 -7.16 26.58
N THR A 660 -8.15 -6.83 26.51
CA THR A 660 -8.65 -5.44 26.49
C THR A 660 -8.14 -4.64 27.69
N SER A 661 -8.21 -5.22 28.90
CA SER A 661 -7.79 -4.55 30.13
C SER A 661 -6.27 -4.44 30.26
N LYS A 662 -5.51 -5.47 29.82
CA LYS A 662 -4.04 -5.44 29.75
C LYS A 662 -3.52 -4.39 28.77
N ALA A 663 -4.24 -4.15 27.68
CA ALA A 663 -3.96 -3.08 26.71
C ALA A 663 -4.36 -1.67 27.22
N GLY A 664 -4.88 -1.55 28.45
CA GLY A 664 -5.33 -0.28 29.02
C GLY A 664 -6.62 0.27 28.41
N LYS A 665 -7.29 -0.48 27.52
CA LYS A 665 -8.57 -0.08 26.93
C LYS A 665 -9.68 -0.32 27.96
N MET A 666 -10.41 0.74 28.31
CA MET A 666 -11.54 0.64 29.24
C MET A 666 -12.83 0.40 28.44
N LYS A 667 -13.47 -0.76 28.65
CA LYS A 667 -14.71 -1.13 27.94
C LYS A 667 -15.88 -0.25 28.38
N GLY A 668 -16.64 0.29 27.43
CA GLY A 668 -17.77 1.17 27.75
C GLY A 668 -18.88 0.47 28.51
N ASN A 669 -19.11 -0.82 28.25
CA ASN A 669 -20.03 -1.68 29.01
C ASN A 669 -19.53 -2.12 30.42
N GLY A 670 -18.74 -1.29 31.09
CA GLY A 670 -18.27 -1.52 32.47
C GLY A 670 -19.39 -1.49 33.54
N PRO A 671 -19.11 -1.92 34.79
CA PRO A 671 -20.11 -2.04 35.86
C PRO A 671 -20.69 -0.71 36.37
N GLU A 672 -20.21 0.45 35.90
CA GLU A 672 -20.72 1.77 36.27
C GLU A 672 -21.86 2.28 35.35
N THR A 673 -22.06 1.66 34.17
CA THR A 673 -23.03 2.13 33.16
C THR A 673 -24.45 1.60 33.35
N ILE A 674 -25.43 2.23 32.68
CA ILE A 674 -26.83 1.80 32.63
C ILE A 674 -26.95 0.69 31.56
N GLN A 675 -27.01 -0.56 32.00
CA GLN A 675 -26.89 -1.73 31.12
C GLN A 675 -28.24 -2.26 30.65
N GLY A 676 -28.44 -2.31 29.33
CA GLY A 676 -29.44 -3.15 28.68
C GLY A 676 -28.88 -4.53 28.29
N PRO A 677 -29.72 -5.48 27.86
CA PRO A 677 -29.24 -6.71 27.22
C PRO A 677 -28.60 -6.39 25.86
N PHE A 678 -27.67 -7.25 25.42
CA PHE A 678 -27.23 -7.25 24.03
C PHE A 678 -28.39 -7.59 23.08
N THR A 679 -28.29 -7.16 21.84
CA THR A 679 -29.39 -7.26 20.85
C THR A 679 -28.95 -7.93 19.55
N THR A 680 -29.94 -8.46 18.84
CA THR A 680 -29.76 -8.97 17.46
C THR A 680 -29.92 -7.86 16.45
N LEU A 681 -29.40 -8.07 15.23
CA LEU A 681 -29.71 -7.18 14.11
C LEU A 681 -31.22 -7.12 13.85
N ALA A 682 -31.89 -8.28 13.80
CA ALA A 682 -33.32 -8.38 13.53
C ALA A 682 -34.20 -7.62 14.55
N GLU A 683 -33.80 -7.61 15.83
CA GLU A 683 -34.45 -6.81 16.87
C GLU A 683 -34.16 -5.31 16.72
N THR A 684 -32.90 -4.95 16.45
CA THR A 684 -32.48 -3.55 16.24
C THR A 684 -33.23 -2.91 15.07
N LEU A 685 -33.32 -3.61 13.94
CA LEU A 685 -34.04 -3.17 12.73
C LEU A 685 -35.52 -2.85 13.00
N LYS A 686 -36.16 -3.56 13.94
CA LYS A 686 -37.57 -3.38 14.32
C LYS A 686 -37.78 -2.34 15.41
N SER A 687 -36.83 -2.20 16.33
CA SER A 687 -37.04 -1.49 17.61
C SER A 687 -36.59 -0.04 17.58
N VAL A 688 -35.62 0.32 16.74
CA VAL A 688 -35.17 1.70 16.57
C VAL A 688 -36.19 2.49 15.71
N PRO A 689 -36.55 3.75 16.07
CA PRO A 689 -37.51 4.56 15.33
C PRO A 689 -37.20 4.70 13.83
N LYS A 690 -38.26 4.64 13.00
CA LYS A 690 -38.16 4.76 11.53
C LYS A 690 -37.57 6.07 11.02
N SER A 691 -37.55 7.10 11.86
CA SER A 691 -37.03 8.43 11.56
C SER A 691 -35.50 8.50 11.49
N ALA A 692 -34.79 7.49 12.03
CA ALA A 692 -33.35 7.36 11.89
C ALA A 692 -33.03 6.27 10.86
N GLY A 693 -32.11 6.57 9.95
CA GLY A 693 -31.50 5.55 9.09
C GLY A 693 -30.47 4.70 9.85
N PHE A 694 -29.95 3.67 9.20
CA PHE A 694 -28.87 2.84 9.74
C PHE A 694 -27.60 2.96 8.90
N ASN A 695 -26.45 3.17 9.56
CA ASN A 695 -25.15 2.76 9.02
C ASN A 695 -24.81 1.40 9.65
N ILE A 696 -24.91 0.33 8.85
CA ILE A 696 -24.64 -1.03 9.32
C ILE A 696 -23.20 -1.36 8.95
N GLU A 697 -22.29 -1.26 9.92
CA GLU A 697 -20.90 -1.68 9.75
C GLU A 697 -20.85 -3.22 9.78
N ILE A 698 -20.42 -3.83 8.69
CA ILE A 698 -20.22 -5.28 8.61
C ILE A 698 -18.80 -5.58 9.07
N LYS A 699 -18.70 -6.06 10.31
CA LYS A 699 -17.42 -6.33 10.94
C LYS A 699 -16.94 -7.72 10.59
N TYR A 700 -15.79 -7.80 9.95
CA TYR A 700 -15.09 -9.02 9.60
C TYR A 700 -13.59 -8.75 9.78
N PRO A 701 -12.83 -9.62 10.45
CA PRO A 701 -11.46 -9.29 10.86
C PRO A 701 -10.52 -9.19 9.67
N MET A 702 -9.68 -8.15 9.68
CA MET A 702 -8.47 -8.09 8.85
C MET A 702 -7.41 -9.08 9.37
N ILE A 703 -6.37 -9.39 8.57
CA ILE A 703 -5.39 -10.43 8.91
C ILE A 703 -4.55 -10.04 10.15
N ASP A 704 -4.14 -8.77 10.21
CA ASP A 704 -3.45 -8.16 11.34
C ASP A 704 -4.31 -8.09 12.62
N GLU A 705 -5.59 -7.71 12.51
CA GLU A 705 -6.54 -7.79 13.63
C GLU A 705 -6.72 -9.24 14.11
N ALA A 706 -6.81 -10.19 13.19
CA ALA A 706 -6.98 -11.60 13.49
C ALA A 706 -5.77 -12.21 14.20
N GLU A 707 -4.56 -11.82 13.81
CA GLU A 707 -3.32 -12.13 14.54
C GLU A 707 -3.31 -11.48 15.93
N GLN A 708 -3.65 -10.19 16.04
CA GLN A 708 -3.67 -9.45 17.30
C GLN A 708 -4.65 -10.03 18.33
N ASP A 709 -5.83 -10.47 17.89
CA ASP A 709 -6.86 -11.06 18.75
C ASP A 709 -6.84 -12.59 18.82
N GLU A 710 -5.77 -13.23 18.29
CA GLU A 710 -5.55 -14.69 18.26
C GLU A 710 -6.74 -15.48 17.67
N LEU A 711 -7.39 -14.91 16.66
CA LEU A 711 -8.53 -15.52 15.97
C LEU A 711 -8.01 -16.65 15.06
N SER A 712 -8.64 -17.83 15.13
CA SER A 712 -8.22 -19.03 14.38
C SER A 712 -9.37 -19.74 13.66
N GLN A 713 -10.57 -19.17 13.72
CA GLN A 713 -11.77 -19.64 13.03
C GLN A 713 -12.46 -18.44 12.38
N PHE A 714 -12.74 -18.54 11.08
CA PHE A 714 -13.42 -17.51 10.28
C PHE A 714 -14.57 -18.13 9.50
N GLN A 715 -15.61 -17.34 9.22
CA GLN A 715 -16.72 -17.76 8.35
C GLN A 715 -16.35 -17.48 6.89
N GLU A 716 -16.85 -18.27 5.94
CA GLU A 716 -16.66 -17.96 4.52
C GLU A 716 -17.42 -16.67 4.15
N LEU A 717 -16.80 -15.80 3.34
CA LEU A 717 -17.24 -14.42 3.08
C LEU A 717 -18.63 -14.33 2.42
N ASN A 718 -18.94 -15.20 1.44
CA ASN A 718 -20.26 -15.22 0.82
C ASN A 718 -21.33 -15.64 1.83
N ILE A 719 -21.11 -16.72 2.58
CA ILE A 719 -22.02 -17.14 3.67
C ILE A 719 -22.21 -16.01 4.69
N TYR A 720 -21.13 -15.30 5.06
CA TYR A 720 -21.19 -14.21 6.03
C TYR A 720 -22.09 -13.05 5.54
N VAL A 721 -21.83 -12.58 4.32
CA VAL A 721 -22.58 -11.48 3.71
C VAL A 721 -24.03 -11.89 3.40
N ASP A 722 -24.25 -13.06 2.81
CA ASP A 722 -25.59 -13.56 2.45
C ASP A 722 -26.49 -13.71 3.68
N THR A 723 -25.95 -14.22 4.80
CA THR A 723 -26.68 -14.36 6.08
C THR A 723 -27.12 -13.00 6.62
N ILE A 724 -26.26 -11.98 6.53
CA ILE A 724 -26.58 -10.63 7.02
C ILE A 724 -27.57 -9.96 6.07
N LEU A 725 -27.37 -10.05 4.76
CA LEU A 725 -28.29 -9.50 3.76
C LEU A 725 -29.69 -10.13 3.89
N GLU A 726 -29.81 -11.45 4.04
CA GLU A 726 -31.09 -12.12 4.26
C GLU A 726 -31.78 -11.58 5.52
N CYS A 727 -31.05 -11.45 6.63
CA CYS A 727 -31.57 -10.85 7.87
C CYS A 727 -32.04 -9.41 7.69
N VAL A 728 -31.30 -8.58 6.95
CA VAL A 728 -31.71 -7.20 6.62
C VAL A 728 -32.99 -7.21 5.77
N TYR A 729 -33.00 -7.89 4.63
CA TYR A 729 -34.14 -7.90 3.73
C TYR A 729 -35.42 -8.55 4.30
N ASP A 730 -35.31 -9.44 5.29
CA ASP A 730 -36.48 -10.02 5.99
C ASP A 730 -37.04 -9.15 7.12
N ASN A 731 -36.23 -8.28 7.72
CA ASN A 731 -36.62 -7.53 8.92
C ASN A 731 -36.75 -6.01 8.69
N VAL A 732 -36.26 -5.49 7.56
CA VAL A 732 -36.39 -4.07 7.20
C VAL A 732 -37.80 -3.74 6.73
N GLU A 733 -38.35 -2.69 7.32
CA GLU A 733 -39.61 -2.11 6.90
C GLU A 733 -39.45 -1.28 5.62
N GLN A 734 -40.53 -1.20 4.83
CA GLN A 734 -40.55 -0.38 3.61
C GLN A 734 -40.21 1.09 3.96
N ASP A 735 -39.39 1.70 3.10
CA ASP A 735 -38.93 3.10 3.15
C ASP A 735 -37.92 3.49 4.26
N ARG A 736 -37.26 2.52 4.94
CA ARG A 736 -36.12 2.85 5.84
C ARG A 736 -34.81 3.06 5.05
N HIS A 737 -34.08 4.13 5.37
CA HIS A 737 -32.74 4.39 4.83
C HIS A 737 -31.68 3.51 5.50
N ILE A 738 -30.87 2.84 4.70
CA ILE A 738 -29.78 1.97 5.16
C ILE A 738 -28.56 2.22 4.28
N ILE A 739 -27.41 2.29 4.93
CA ILE A 739 -26.08 2.33 4.35
C ILE A 739 -25.34 1.12 4.91
N PHE A 740 -24.60 0.41 4.07
CA PHE A 740 -23.62 -0.57 4.53
C PHE A 740 -22.22 0.03 4.53
N SER A 741 -21.39 -0.38 5.47
CA SER A 741 -19.98 -0.04 5.48
C SER A 741 -19.13 -1.20 6.00
N SER A 742 -17.85 -1.27 5.60
CA SER A 742 -16.88 -2.16 6.26
C SER A 742 -15.44 -1.63 6.11
N PHE A 743 -14.58 -1.93 7.08
CA PHE A 743 -13.11 -1.79 6.95
C PHE A 743 -12.51 -2.86 6.03
N HIS A 744 -13.22 -3.96 5.78
CA HIS A 744 -12.73 -5.06 4.96
C HIS A 744 -13.14 -4.84 3.48
N PRO A 745 -12.19 -4.70 2.54
CA PRO A 745 -12.52 -4.39 1.14
C PRO A 745 -13.38 -5.46 0.45
N GLU A 746 -13.11 -6.74 0.69
CA GLU A 746 -13.85 -7.88 0.12
C GLU A 746 -15.32 -7.89 0.58
N ILE A 747 -15.58 -7.51 1.83
CA ILE A 747 -16.94 -7.34 2.36
C ILE A 747 -17.65 -6.20 1.62
N CYS A 748 -16.98 -5.04 1.44
CA CYS A 748 -17.55 -3.93 0.68
C CYS A 748 -17.90 -4.34 -0.76
N LEU A 749 -17.00 -5.08 -1.41
CA LEU A 749 -17.16 -5.51 -2.78
C LEU A 749 -18.26 -6.57 -2.93
N ALA A 750 -18.32 -7.54 -2.02
CA ALA A 750 -19.39 -8.52 -1.95
C ALA A 750 -20.75 -7.85 -1.69
N LEU A 751 -20.84 -6.90 -0.75
CA LEU A 751 -22.07 -6.13 -0.48
C LEU A 751 -22.52 -5.29 -1.68
N ASN A 752 -21.60 -4.68 -2.43
CA ASN A 752 -21.97 -3.86 -3.59
C ASN A 752 -22.45 -4.73 -4.76
N LEU A 753 -21.81 -5.89 -4.98
CA LEU A 753 -22.10 -6.78 -6.09
C LEU A 753 -23.25 -7.77 -5.81
N LYS A 754 -23.55 -8.09 -4.55
CA LYS A 754 -24.66 -9.00 -4.19
C LYS A 754 -26.02 -8.32 -4.16
N GLN A 755 -26.11 -7.00 -3.93
CA GLN A 755 -27.41 -6.35 -3.80
C GLN A 755 -27.51 -4.95 -4.46
N PRO A 756 -28.68 -4.60 -5.02
CA PRO A 756 -28.89 -3.36 -5.76
C PRO A 756 -29.46 -2.18 -4.94
N ASN A 757 -29.88 -2.41 -3.70
CA ASN A 757 -30.77 -1.47 -3.01
C ASN A 757 -30.03 -0.45 -2.15
N TYR A 758 -29.04 -0.88 -1.39
CA TYR A 758 -28.41 -0.09 -0.35
C TYR A 758 -27.00 0.32 -0.76
N PRO A 759 -26.62 1.60 -0.61
CA PRO A 759 -25.27 2.04 -0.90
C PRO A 759 -24.25 1.44 0.06
N VAL A 760 -23.05 1.21 -0.45
CA VAL A 760 -21.90 0.69 0.29
C VAL A 760 -20.81 1.75 0.36
N PHE A 761 -20.20 1.89 1.53
CA PHE A 761 -19.04 2.74 1.79
C PHE A 761 -17.87 1.91 2.31
N PHE A 762 -16.65 2.31 1.97
CA PHE A 762 -15.43 1.70 2.52
C PHE A 762 -14.92 2.51 3.71
N LEU A 763 -14.72 1.89 4.88
CA LEU A 763 -14.05 2.54 6.02
C LEU A 763 -12.53 2.43 5.87
N THR A 764 -11.81 3.48 6.26
CA THR A 764 -10.35 3.51 6.25
C THR A 764 -9.77 4.40 7.34
N ASP A 765 -8.75 3.90 8.04
CA ASP A 765 -7.91 4.68 8.95
C ASP A 765 -7.03 5.71 8.22
N ALA A 766 -7.04 5.72 6.87
CA ALA A 766 -6.39 6.71 6.00
C ALA A 766 -4.90 6.95 6.33
N GLY A 767 -4.20 5.89 6.73
CA GLY A 767 -2.78 5.92 7.11
C GLY A 767 -2.49 6.42 8.53
N THR A 768 -3.50 6.57 9.40
CA THR A 768 -3.26 6.83 10.84
C THR A 768 -2.67 5.62 11.58
N LEU A 769 -2.89 4.42 11.05
CA LEU A 769 -2.32 3.15 11.51
C LEU A 769 -1.81 2.34 10.29
N PRO A 770 -0.69 1.59 10.43
CA PRO A 770 -0.23 0.68 9.40
C PRO A 770 -1.11 -0.58 9.37
N MET A 771 -1.62 -0.91 8.19
CA MET A 771 -2.48 -2.06 7.93
C MET A 771 -1.77 -3.11 7.07
N ALA A 772 -2.14 -4.37 7.20
CA ALA A 772 -1.62 -5.45 6.35
C ALA A 772 -2.02 -5.24 4.87
N ASP A 773 -3.29 -4.90 4.59
CA ASP A 773 -3.76 -4.69 3.22
C ASP A 773 -3.37 -3.31 2.68
N VAL A 774 -2.68 -3.29 1.53
CA VAL A 774 -2.22 -2.04 0.88
C VAL A 774 -3.35 -1.04 0.60
N ARG A 775 -4.57 -1.51 0.31
CA ARG A 775 -5.73 -0.64 0.02
C ARG A 775 -6.22 0.15 1.23
N CYS A 776 -5.86 -0.30 2.44
CA CYS A 776 -6.26 0.33 3.70
C CYS A 776 -5.22 1.35 4.21
N ASN A 777 -4.00 1.34 3.67
CA ASN A 777 -2.85 2.10 4.21
C ASN A 777 -2.85 3.60 3.89
N SER A 778 -3.68 4.09 2.97
CA SER A 778 -3.72 5.51 2.61
C SER A 778 -5.09 5.96 2.11
N LEU A 779 -5.33 7.27 2.16
CA LEU A 779 -6.54 7.87 1.58
C LEU A 779 -6.54 7.73 0.05
N GLN A 780 -5.37 7.80 -0.59
CA GLN A 780 -5.21 7.56 -2.02
C GLN A 780 -5.71 6.18 -2.44
N GLU A 781 -5.21 5.12 -1.81
CA GLU A 781 -5.56 3.74 -2.21
C GLU A 781 -7.00 3.38 -1.79
N ALA A 782 -7.50 3.93 -0.68
CA ALA A 782 -8.90 3.80 -0.30
C ALA A 782 -9.85 4.44 -1.33
N VAL A 783 -9.52 5.64 -1.83
CA VAL A 783 -10.28 6.34 -2.88
C VAL A 783 -10.18 5.60 -4.21
N ARG A 784 -9.00 5.08 -4.57
CA ARG A 784 -8.79 4.25 -5.76
C ARG A 784 -9.65 2.99 -5.71
N PHE A 785 -9.58 2.25 -4.61
CA PHE A 785 -10.38 1.04 -4.40
C PHE A 785 -11.88 1.34 -4.46
N ALA A 786 -12.37 2.34 -3.71
CA ALA A 786 -13.78 2.69 -3.69
C ALA A 786 -14.32 3.07 -5.08
N LYS A 787 -13.49 3.73 -5.91
CA LYS A 787 -13.84 4.08 -7.29
C LYS A 787 -13.80 2.89 -8.25
N GLN A 788 -12.82 2.00 -8.12
CA GLN A 788 -12.73 0.76 -8.92
C GLN A 788 -13.87 -0.22 -8.59
N ALA A 789 -14.25 -0.32 -7.30
CA ALA A 789 -15.36 -1.15 -6.82
C ALA A 789 -16.76 -0.53 -7.02
N ASP A 790 -16.84 0.67 -7.62
CA ASP A 790 -18.05 1.48 -7.82
C ASP A 790 -18.90 1.65 -6.54
N LEU A 791 -18.22 1.90 -5.41
CA LEU A 791 -18.85 2.24 -4.13
C LEU A 791 -19.40 3.67 -4.17
N LEU A 792 -20.31 4.00 -3.24
CA LEU A 792 -20.86 5.36 -3.18
C LEU A 792 -19.91 6.37 -2.53
N GLY A 793 -19.05 5.92 -1.62
CA GLY A 793 -18.14 6.79 -0.90
C GLY A 793 -17.17 6.07 0.03
N VAL A 794 -16.43 6.88 0.79
CA VAL A 794 -15.48 6.43 1.82
C VAL A 794 -15.82 7.05 3.18
N VAL A 795 -15.50 6.32 4.25
CA VAL A 795 -15.59 6.77 5.64
C VAL A 795 -14.17 6.82 6.19
N ALA A 796 -13.58 8.01 6.26
CA ALA A 796 -12.17 8.18 6.61
C ALA A 796 -11.97 8.59 8.08
N ALA A 797 -10.82 8.26 8.66
CA ALA A 797 -10.39 8.88 9.90
C ALA A 797 -10.39 10.41 9.76
N SER A 798 -10.93 11.11 10.76
CA SER A 798 -11.08 12.58 10.75
C SER A 798 -9.75 13.34 10.78
N GLU A 799 -8.68 12.75 11.32
CA GLU A 799 -7.40 13.42 11.50
C GLU A 799 -6.73 13.82 10.16
N PRO A 800 -6.50 12.92 9.18
CA PRO A 800 -6.01 13.29 7.84
C PRO A 800 -6.82 14.39 7.15
N ILE A 801 -8.15 14.40 7.33
CA ILE A 801 -9.06 15.39 6.72
C ILE A 801 -8.94 16.78 7.38
N LEU A 802 -8.71 16.83 8.69
CA LEU A 802 -8.46 18.07 9.42
C LEU A 802 -7.04 18.61 9.18
N GLU A 803 -6.06 17.71 8.99
CA GLU A 803 -4.67 18.08 8.70
C GLU A 803 -4.47 18.57 7.25
N ALA A 804 -5.16 17.97 6.26
CA ALA A 804 -5.11 18.38 4.85
C ALA A 804 -6.54 18.56 4.25
N PRO A 805 -7.21 19.71 4.49
CA PRO A 805 -8.59 19.93 4.05
C PRO A 805 -8.83 19.88 2.53
N LYS A 806 -7.80 20.12 1.71
CA LYS A 806 -7.89 20.02 0.23
C LYS A 806 -8.31 18.62 -0.24
N LEU A 807 -7.96 17.58 0.51
CA LEU A 807 -8.24 16.19 0.15
C LEU A 807 -9.76 15.92 0.05
N VAL A 808 -10.60 16.71 0.73
CA VAL A 808 -12.06 16.65 0.56
C VAL A 808 -12.44 16.97 -0.89
N GLN A 809 -11.88 18.01 -1.51
CA GLN A 809 -12.20 18.39 -2.89
C GLN A 809 -11.81 17.28 -3.88
N VAL A 810 -10.63 16.69 -3.71
CA VAL A 810 -10.12 15.57 -4.52
C VAL A 810 -11.10 14.39 -4.51
N ILE A 811 -11.62 14.02 -3.33
CA ILE A 811 -12.59 12.91 -3.18
C ILE A 811 -13.92 13.23 -3.88
N LYS A 812 -14.38 14.48 -3.80
CA LYS A 812 -15.61 14.94 -4.46
C LYS A 812 -15.48 14.97 -5.98
N GLU A 813 -14.33 15.42 -6.50
CA GLU A 813 -14.02 15.41 -7.93
C GLU A 813 -13.92 13.98 -8.47
N MET A 814 -13.49 13.03 -7.66
CA MET A 814 -13.56 11.60 -8.00
C MET A 814 -15.00 11.06 -8.07
N GLY A 815 -15.99 11.80 -7.60
CA GLY A 815 -17.41 11.44 -7.64
C GLY A 815 -17.89 10.64 -6.42
N LEU A 816 -17.08 10.58 -5.36
CA LEU A 816 -17.35 9.84 -4.12
C LEU A 816 -17.92 10.77 -3.05
N LEU A 817 -18.75 10.19 -2.17
CA LEU A 817 -19.11 10.81 -0.90
C LEU A 817 -18.01 10.59 0.14
N LEU A 818 -17.88 11.53 1.08
CA LEU A 818 -16.92 11.47 2.17
C LEU A 818 -17.64 11.61 3.51
N PHE A 819 -17.61 10.57 4.32
CA PHE A 819 -17.93 10.63 5.74
C PHE A 819 -16.64 10.59 6.55
N THR A 820 -16.69 11.01 7.82
CA THR A 820 -15.56 10.84 8.73
C THR A 820 -15.96 10.24 10.07
N TYR A 821 -15.01 9.58 10.74
CA TYR A 821 -15.14 9.06 12.11
C TYR A 821 -13.93 9.43 12.97
N GLY A 822 -13.99 9.09 14.25
CA GLY A 822 -12.90 9.24 15.21
C GLY A 822 -13.14 10.32 16.25
N VAL A 823 -12.27 10.37 17.26
CA VAL A 823 -12.48 11.17 18.48
C VAL A 823 -12.61 12.67 18.19
N LEU A 824 -11.89 13.18 17.18
CA LEU A 824 -11.90 14.60 16.80
C LEU A 824 -13.28 15.11 16.32
N ASN A 825 -14.14 14.22 15.81
CA ASN A 825 -15.51 14.57 15.42
C ASN A 825 -16.42 14.92 16.62
N ASN A 826 -16.03 14.55 17.84
CA ASN A 826 -16.76 14.93 19.06
C ASN A 826 -16.47 16.37 19.52
N GLU A 827 -15.59 17.10 18.82
CA GLU A 827 -15.34 18.53 19.04
C GLU A 827 -16.16 19.36 18.02
N VAL A 828 -16.87 20.38 18.51
CA VAL A 828 -17.84 21.15 17.70
C VAL A 828 -17.14 21.92 16.59
N GLU A 829 -15.98 22.49 16.93
CA GLU A 829 -15.12 23.27 16.06
C GLU A 829 -14.64 22.43 14.86
N ASN A 830 -14.19 21.19 15.12
CA ASN A 830 -13.71 20.27 14.08
C ASN A 830 -14.86 19.78 13.18
N ALA A 831 -16.04 19.52 13.73
CA ALA A 831 -17.21 19.14 12.94
C ALA A 831 -17.67 20.30 12.03
N VAL A 832 -17.69 21.54 12.54
CA VAL A 832 -18.00 22.74 11.76
C VAL A 832 -16.95 23.02 10.68
N ALA A 833 -15.66 22.81 10.98
CA ALA A 833 -14.58 22.90 9.99
C ALA A 833 -14.77 21.87 8.85
N GLN A 834 -15.04 20.61 9.18
CA GLN A 834 -15.31 19.56 8.20
C GLN A 834 -16.54 19.85 7.33
N LYS A 835 -17.60 20.42 7.90
CA LYS A 835 -18.74 20.95 7.12
C LYS A 835 -18.32 22.04 6.14
N TYR A 836 -17.45 22.97 6.54
CA TYR A 836 -16.91 24.00 5.65
C TYR A 836 -16.04 23.42 4.53
N TYR A 837 -15.27 22.37 4.81
CA TYR A 837 -14.48 21.65 3.79
C TYR A 837 -15.33 20.83 2.82
N GLY A 838 -16.55 20.47 3.21
CA GLY A 838 -17.53 19.77 2.36
C GLY A 838 -17.74 18.29 2.70
N VAL A 839 -17.38 17.83 3.90
CA VAL A 839 -17.70 16.46 4.38
C VAL A 839 -19.21 16.23 4.40
N ASP A 840 -19.70 15.09 3.88
CA ASP A 840 -21.14 14.82 3.73
C ASP A 840 -21.82 14.40 5.04
N ALA A 841 -21.08 13.73 5.93
CA ALA A 841 -21.56 13.33 7.25
C ALA A 841 -20.40 13.12 8.24
N VAL A 842 -20.66 13.39 9.52
CA VAL A 842 -19.72 13.12 10.62
C VAL A 842 -20.32 12.08 11.57
N ILE A 843 -19.54 11.04 11.84
CA ILE A 843 -19.85 9.99 12.83
C ILE A 843 -19.38 10.49 14.20
N VAL A 844 -20.31 10.53 15.17
CA VAL A 844 -20.10 11.16 16.49
C VAL A 844 -20.77 10.39 17.62
N ASP A 845 -20.19 10.47 18.81
CA ASP A 845 -20.84 10.04 20.05
C ASP A 845 -21.71 11.18 20.62
N SER A 846 -21.22 12.42 20.51
CA SER A 846 -21.83 13.62 21.08
C SER A 846 -22.86 14.25 20.14
N VAL A 847 -23.89 13.49 19.76
CA VAL A 847 -24.93 13.89 18.78
C VAL A 847 -25.50 15.30 19.04
N LEU A 848 -25.95 15.58 20.26
CA LEU A 848 -26.68 16.84 20.54
C LEU A 848 -25.80 18.10 20.46
N PRO A 849 -24.59 18.16 21.06
CA PRO A 849 -23.66 19.27 20.86
C PRO A 849 -23.29 19.50 19.38
N ILE A 850 -22.89 18.44 18.67
CA ILE A 850 -22.42 18.56 17.27
C ILE A 850 -23.56 19.02 16.36
N ARG A 851 -24.74 18.43 16.47
CA ARG A 851 -25.92 18.83 15.68
C ARG A 851 -26.30 20.31 15.89
N LYS A 852 -26.13 20.83 17.10
CA LYS A 852 -26.34 22.27 17.38
C LYS A 852 -25.29 23.14 16.70
N GLY A 853 -24.01 22.78 16.79
CA GLY A 853 -22.93 23.51 16.11
C GLY A 853 -23.09 23.53 14.59
N LEU A 854 -23.36 22.37 13.98
CA LEU A 854 -23.53 22.26 12.53
C LEU A 854 -24.73 23.06 11.99
N ARG A 855 -25.81 23.21 12.76
CA ARG A 855 -26.99 24.01 12.37
C ARG A 855 -26.82 25.51 12.62
N GLY A 856 -25.76 25.91 13.32
CA GLY A 856 -25.56 27.28 13.80
C GLY A 856 -26.36 27.57 15.08
N SER A 857 -25.88 28.54 15.85
CA SER A 857 -26.64 29.12 16.96
C SER A 857 -27.58 30.22 16.42
N ASP A 858 -28.88 30.04 16.61
CA ASP A 858 -29.83 31.16 16.76
C ASP A 858 -29.51 31.99 18.02
#